data_AF-A0A9P7JA49-F1
#
_entry.id   AF-A0A9P7JA49-F1
#
_cell.length_a   1.000
_cell.length_b   1.000
_cell.length_c   1.000
_cell.angle_alpha   90.00
_cell.angle_beta   90.00
_cell.angle_gamma   90.00
#
_symmetry.space_group_name_H-M   'P 1'
#
loop_
_entity.id
_entity.type
_entity.pdbx_description
1 polymer ?
#
loop_
_entity_poly.entity_id
_entity_poly.type
_entity_poly.pdbx_seq_one_letter_code
_entity_poly.pdbx_strand_id
1 'polypeptide(L)'
;MQERDLYMDKDLERALALSLRESQVNASSSRAISISDSEDDDDDRFQSERLQENRTSKTESLRAATQSVHYPEPSSQSARNTPAASFLSERAQMERERLERLKRLRGQDADDGGGISPPTKRQHIPSSERHANGRANIASASSSSIPSGSSTSSRTASTSISSTPTSEQLFWNGELRPTANKHSQPRQDGKPTFRLTEVLGSKSDISFAIIASYAMSISWIYEFFAPSTPVIIVAQPDQSGQPTIKNILPNWVMTVPFLRNGRGCQHMKFMLIFYKTGRLRVVISTANLVDHDWRDIENAVWLQDLPPRSAPIPHDPKAIDDFPSIMQNVLRAVNVRPALANMLANDHPNLPLQTIKDLRMKWDWSKVKVKLVPSIAGKHEGWPNVVLTGHTRLMKAVRDMGLRTGKGKAAKDLLIESQGSSIGTYSTQWVNEFYWSARGESAEDWLDESKARRAKLPWPPVKIVFPSLKTVRDSVLGELGGGTMFCRTNQWEASKFPRELFHDSNSTGGRVLMHTKMIIATYRPKRSIFETSSQSNGKGKELSDSETEPESDDIEIQNDPIGWAYVGSHNFTPSAWGTLSGSGFNPVLNVVNYELGIVFPLYDAKDVERVSCFKRPARKYVSGQDRPWEESQLLRQSQEM
;
A
#
# COMPACT_ATOMS: atom_id res chain seq x y z
N MET A 1 -69.89 8.64 -10.99
CA MET A 1 -68.41 8.68 -11.04
C MET A 1 -67.88 7.68 -10.01
N GLN A 2 -68.23 6.41 -10.18
CA GLN A 2 -67.86 5.30 -9.28
C GLN A 2 -67.80 3.94 -10.00
N GLU A 3 -67.79 3.94 -11.34
CA GLU A 3 -67.68 2.72 -12.18
C GLU A 3 -66.47 2.75 -13.12
N ARG A 4 -65.64 3.80 -13.09
CA ARG A 4 -64.38 3.87 -13.88
C ARG A 4 -63.13 3.41 -13.12
N ASP A 5 -63.16 3.38 -11.80
CA ASP A 5 -62.00 2.96 -11.00
C ASP A 5 -61.96 1.44 -10.74
N LEU A 6 -63.05 0.71 -10.99
CA LEU A 6 -63.08 -0.75 -10.83
C LEU A 6 -62.62 -1.54 -12.06
N TYR A 7 -62.50 -0.87 -13.22
CA TYR A 7 -62.04 -1.48 -14.48
C TYR A 7 -60.53 -1.34 -14.71
N MET A 8 -59.89 -0.30 -14.14
CA MET A 8 -58.45 -0.09 -14.26
C MET A 8 -57.61 -1.04 -13.38
N ASP A 9 -58.15 -1.49 -12.24
CA ASP A 9 -57.45 -2.43 -11.35
C ASP A 9 -57.40 -3.86 -11.91
N LYS A 10 -58.43 -4.29 -12.66
CA LYS A 10 -58.46 -5.63 -13.27
C LYS A 10 -57.52 -5.77 -14.47
N ASP A 11 -57.30 -4.70 -15.23
CA ASP A 11 -56.34 -4.70 -16.33
C ASP A 11 -54.90 -4.64 -15.83
N LEU A 12 -54.65 -3.97 -14.69
CA LEU A 12 -53.35 -3.97 -14.02
C LEU A 12 -53.02 -5.34 -13.40
N GLU A 13 -53.99 -6.01 -12.77
CA GLU A 13 -53.83 -7.39 -12.30
C GLU A 13 -53.61 -8.38 -13.45
N ARG A 14 -54.29 -8.20 -14.60
CA ARG A 14 -54.06 -9.02 -15.80
C ARG A 14 -52.67 -8.81 -16.41
N ALA A 15 -52.18 -7.57 -16.42
CA ALA A 15 -50.84 -7.24 -16.91
C ALA A 15 -49.74 -7.82 -16.01
N LEU A 16 -49.94 -7.79 -14.69
CA LEU A 16 -49.03 -8.41 -13.71
C LEU A 16 -49.05 -9.95 -13.82
N ALA A 17 -50.23 -10.56 -14.02
CA ALA A 17 -50.35 -12.01 -14.20
C ALA A 17 -49.76 -12.52 -15.53
N LEU A 18 -49.84 -11.73 -16.61
CA LEU A 18 -49.20 -12.05 -17.89
C LEU A 18 -47.67 -11.89 -17.82
N SER A 19 -47.16 -10.89 -17.12
CA SER A 19 -45.72 -10.68 -16.88
C SER A 19 -45.11 -11.78 -15.99
N LEU A 20 -45.86 -12.29 -15.00
CA LEU A 20 -45.47 -13.44 -14.19
C LEU A 20 -45.48 -14.76 -14.98
N ARG A 21 -46.36 -14.93 -15.97
CA ARG A 21 -46.36 -16.10 -16.87
C ARG A 21 -45.25 -16.04 -17.92
N GLU A 22 -44.93 -14.89 -18.49
CA GLU A 22 -43.77 -14.74 -19.39
C GLU A 22 -42.45 -14.98 -18.65
N SER A 23 -42.37 -14.60 -17.37
CA SER A 23 -41.22 -14.89 -16.50
C SER A 23 -41.07 -16.38 -16.17
N GLN A 24 -42.17 -17.15 -16.16
CA GLN A 24 -42.14 -18.60 -15.94
C GLN A 24 -41.92 -19.41 -17.22
N VAL A 25 -42.31 -18.92 -18.39
CA VAL A 25 -42.09 -19.61 -19.68
C VAL A 25 -40.64 -19.45 -20.18
N ASN A 26 -40.00 -18.31 -19.91
CA ASN A 26 -38.56 -18.12 -20.20
C ASN A 26 -37.61 -18.91 -19.30
N ALA A 27 -38.12 -19.57 -18.25
CA ALA A 27 -37.32 -20.45 -17.39
C ALA A 27 -37.14 -21.89 -17.94
N SER A 28 -37.70 -22.22 -19.11
CA SER A 28 -37.67 -23.60 -19.66
C SER A 28 -36.98 -23.79 -21.03
N SER A 29 -36.30 -22.77 -21.57
CA SER A 29 -35.47 -22.97 -22.77
C SER A 29 -34.20 -22.12 -22.76
N SER A 30 -33.17 -22.60 -22.06
CA SER A 30 -31.77 -22.40 -22.44
C SER A 30 -30.92 -23.46 -21.75
N ARG A 31 -30.68 -24.56 -22.45
CA ARG A 31 -29.73 -25.60 -22.02
C ARG A 31 -28.31 -25.10 -22.32
N ALA A 32 -27.84 -24.14 -21.51
CA ALA A 32 -26.43 -23.78 -21.43
C ALA A 32 -25.86 -24.49 -20.19
N ILE A 33 -24.86 -25.35 -20.39
CA ILE A 33 -24.17 -26.07 -19.33
C ILE A 33 -23.45 -25.04 -18.45
N SER A 34 -24.02 -24.73 -17.29
CA SER A 34 -23.34 -23.99 -16.23
C SER A 34 -22.54 -24.99 -15.39
N ILE A 35 -21.22 -24.84 -15.42
CA ILE A 35 -20.35 -25.40 -14.39
C ILE A 35 -20.31 -24.33 -13.31
N SER A 36 -20.93 -24.60 -12.16
CA SER A 36 -20.89 -23.74 -10.99
C SER A 36 -19.49 -23.73 -10.37
N ASP A 37 -18.78 -22.61 -10.47
CA ASP A 37 -17.68 -22.29 -9.56
C ASP A 37 -18.29 -21.75 -8.27
N SER A 38 -18.24 -22.55 -7.21
CA SER A 38 -18.73 -22.24 -5.87
C SER A 38 -17.74 -21.39 -5.06
N GLU A 39 -16.81 -20.68 -5.71
CA GLU A 39 -15.73 -19.93 -5.04
C GLU A 39 -16.07 -18.44 -4.81
N ASP A 40 -17.03 -17.87 -5.56
CA ASP A 40 -17.38 -16.44 -5.48
C ASP A 40 -18.23 -16.08 -4.24
N ASP A 41 -19.08 -17.00 -3.76
CA ASP A 41 -19.97 -16.74 -2.61
C ASP A 41 -19.21 -16.71 -1.26
N ASP A 42 -18.14 -17.49 -1.13
CA ASP A 42 -17.32 -17.54 0.09
C ASP A 42 -16.47 -16.27 0.27
N ASP A 43 -15.94 -15.71 -0.82
CA ASP A 43 -15.21 -14.44 -0.81
C ASP A 43 -16.14 -13.23 -0.54
N ASP A 44 -17.41 -13.30 -0.97
CA ASP A 44 -18.41 -12.25 -0.75
C ASP A 44 -18.87 -12.16 0.70
N ARG A 45 -19.07 -13.32 1.34
CA ARG A 45 -19.30 -13.40 2.78
C ARG A 45 -18.06 -12.95 3.55
N PHE A 46 -16.86 -13.28 3.05
CA PHE A 46 -15.61 -12.89 3.68
C PHE A 46 -15.47 -11.37 3.80
N GLN A 47 -15.77 -10.59 2.76
CA GLN A 47 -15.54 -9.15 2.79
C GLN A 47 -16.58 -8.37 3.60
N SER A 48 -17.84 -8.84 3.61
CA SER A 48 -18.91 -8.24 4.40
C SER A 48 -18.63 -8.38 5.90
N GLU A 49 -18.17 -9.55 6.34
CA GLU A 49 -17.70 -9.80 7.71
C GLU A 49 -16.48 -8.93 8.07
N ARG A 50 -15.51 -8.75 7.15
CA ARG A 50 -14.31 -7.91 7.38
C ARG A 50 -14.63 -6.44 7.61
N LEU A 51 -15.61 -5.90 6.89
CA LEU A 51 -16.06 -4.51 7.05
C LEU A 51 -16.86 -4.33 8.35
N GLN A 52 -17.55 -5.37 8.79
CA GLN A 52 -18.35 -5.38 10.02
C GLN A 52 -17.47 -5.52 11.26
N GLU A 53 -16.49 -6.44 11.24
CA GLU A 53 -15.51 -6.67 12.32
C GLU A 53 -14.63 -5.44 12.58
N ASN A 54 -14.16 -4.75 11.53
CA ASN A 54 -13.43 -3.50 11.68
C ASN A 54 -14.28 -2.34 12.26
N ARG A 55 -15.62 -2.41 12.16
CA ARG A 55 -16.54 -1.45 12.80
C ARG A 55 -16.76 -1.81 14.27
N THR A 56 -16.86 -3.09 14.62
CA THR A 56 -16.95 -3.55 16.02
C THR A 56 -15.66 -3.29 16.78
N SER A 57 -14.47 -3.58 16.22
CA SER A 57 -13.18 -3.26 16.86
C SER A 57 -12.98 -1.74 17.09
N LYS A 58 -13.51 -0.90 16.20
CA LYS A 58 -13.58 0.56 16.39
C LYS A 58 -14.53 0.97 17.52
N THR A 59 -15.60 0.22 17.75
CA THR A 59 -16.63 0.51 18.76
C THR A 59 -16.25 -0.06 20.14
N GLU A 60 -15.53 -1.18 20.18
CA GLU A 60 -15.03 -1.80 21.42
C GLU A 60 -13.80 -1.09 21.96
N SER A 61 -12.94 -0.55 21.09
CA SER A 61 -11.88 0.39 21.48
C SER A 61 -12.45 1.69 22.11
N LEU A 62 -13.70 2.04 21.81
CA LEU A 62 -14.42 3.16 22.44
C LEU A 62 -15.09 2.77 23.77
N ARG A 63 -15.48 1.50 23.95
CA ARG A 63 -16.09 0.97 25.19
C ARG A 63 -15.06 0.65 26.27
N ALA A 64 -13.88 0.15 25.90
CA ALA A 64 -12.77 -0.09 26.83
C ALA A 64 -12.23 1.21 27.49
N ALA A 65 -12.53 2.37 26.90
CA ALA A 65 -12.21 3.68 27.48
C ALA A 65 -13.25 4.20 28.49
N THR A 66 -14.38 3.50 28.72
CA THR A 66 -15.52 4.01 29.52
C THR A 66 -15.87 3.22 30.78
N GLN A 67 -15.09 2.22 31.20
CA GLN A 67 -15.36 1.50 32.44
C GLN A 67 -14.11 1.38 33.34
N SER A 68 -13.96 2.34 34.25
CA SER A 68 -13.18 2.16 35.48
C SER A 68 -14.13 2.38 36.66
N VAL A 69 -14.57 1.29 37.31
CA VAL A 69 -15.43 1.32 38.49
C VAL A 69 -14.59 1.15 39.76
N HIS A 70 -14.57 2.23 40.53
CA HIS A 70 -14.49 2.39 41.99
C HIS A 70 -14.24 1.16 42.90
N TYR A 71 -13.22 1.24 43.77
CA TYR A 71 -13.24 0.92 45.22
C TYR A 71 -12.06 1.66 45.92
N PRO A 72 -12.09 1.88 47.26
CA PRO A 72 -11.75 3.16 47.87
C PRO A 72 -10.33 3.26 48.45
N GLU A 73 -9.88 4.51 48.56
CA GLU A 73 -8.60 4.99 49.05
C GLU A 73 -8.49 4.95 50.61
N PRO A 74 -7.28 5.08 51.20
CA PRO A 74 -6.86 6.45 51.53
C PRO A 74 -5.36 6.79 51.45
N SER A 75 -5.14 8.08 51.13
CA SER A 75 -4.15 9.03 51.67
C SER A 75 -2.98 9.49 50.79
N SER A 76 -3.30 10.50 49.96
CA SER A 76 -2.64 11.81 49.80
C SER A 76 -1.10 11.92 49.74
N GLN A 77 -0.59 12.27 48.54
CA GLN A 77 0.18 13.50 48.29
C GLN A 77 0.35 13.79 46.79
N SER A 78 0.45 15.08 46.45
CA SER A 78 0.20 15.75 45.17
C SER A 78 1.13 15.41 43.99
N ALA A 79 0.57 15.27 42.77
CA ALA A 79 1.31 15.47 41.52
C ALA A 79 0.45 15.96 40.33
N ARG A 80 0.78 17.17 39.88
CA ARG A 80 0.82 17.74 38.51
C ARG A 80 -0.14 17.19 37.43
N ASN A 81 -0.95 18.09 36.89
CA ASN A 81 -1.73 17.95 35.66
C ASN A 81 -0.89 17.48 34.46
N THR A 82 -1.26 16.35 33.84
CA THR A 82 -0.67 15.84 32.59
C THR A 82 -1.54 16.13 31.36
N PRO A 83 -0.93 16.39 30.17
CA PRO A 83 -1.63 16.78 28.93
C PRO A 83 -2.62 15.74 28.36
N ALA A 84 -2.52 14.48 28.77
CA ALA A 84 -3.37 13.39 28.30
C ALA A 84 -4.86 13.57 28.70
N ALA A 85 -5.14 14.24 29.83
CA ALA A 85 -6.49 14.48 30.31
C ALA A 85 -7.22 15.58 29.50
N SER A 86 -6.49 16.56 28.97
CA SER A 86 -7.03 17.64 28.13
C SER A 86 -7.45 17.17 26.75
N PHE A 87 -6.81 16.10 26.23
CA PHE A 87 -7.08 15.55 24.90
C PHE A 87 -8.34 14.66 24.87
N LEU A 88 -8.63 13.95 25.96
CA LEU A 88 -9.86 13.17 26.09
C LEU A 88 -11.11 14.07 26.22
N SER A 89 -10.99 15.24 26.85
CA SER A 89 -12.10 16.19 26.97
C SER A 89 -12.47 16.86 25.64
N GLU A 90 -11.48 17.21 24.80
CA GLU A 90 -11.72 17.80 23.47
C GLU A 90 -12.32 16.77 22.49
N ARG A 91 -11.90 15.51 22.55
CA ARG A 91 -12.46 14.41 21.73
C ARG A 91 -13.90 14.08 22.09
N ALA A 92 -14.24 14.08 23.38
CA ALA A 92 -15.61 13.91 23.88
C ALA A 92 -16.52 15.11 23.57
N GLN A 93 -15.94 16.31 23.39
CA GLN A 93 -16.68 17.52 23.00
C GLN A 93 -17.00 17.52 21.50
N MET A 94 -16.05 17.13 20.64
CA MET A 94 -16.30 16.96 19.19
C MET A 94 -17.31 15.84 18.88
N GLU A 95 -17.29 14.74 19.62
CA GLU A 95 -18.29 13.66 19.49
C GLU A 95 -19.68 14.12 19.94
N ARG A 96 -19.79 14.89 21.03
CA ARG A 96 -21.06 15.48 21.48
C ARG A 96 -21.61 16.48 20.48
N GLU A 97 -20.79 17.37 19.94
CA GLU A 97 -21.22 18.30 18.89
C GLU A 97 -21.64 17.59 17.59
N ARG A 98 -20.97 16.48 17.23
CA ARG A 98 -21.35 15.65 16.06
C ARG A 98 -22.71 14.98 16.27
N LEU A 99 -22.94 14.43 17.47
CA LEU A 99 -24.21 13.78 17.85
C LEU A 99 -25.37 14.80 17.96
N GLU A 100 -25.12 16.00 18.48
CA GLU A 100 -26.12 17.08 18.52
C GLU A 100 -26.50 17.58 17.11
N ARG A 101 -25.54 17.69 16.18
CA ARG A 101 -25.83 17.99 14.76
C ARG A 101 -26.67 16.90 14.10
N LEU A 102 -26.36 15.63 14.37
CA LEU A 102 -27.14 14.48 13.88
C LEU A 102 -28.55 14.43 14.48
N LYS A 103 -28.72 14.85 15.75
CA LYS A 103 -30.02 14.89 16.42
C LYS A 103 -30.89 16.05 15.91
N ARG A 104 -30.28 17.20 15.58
CA ARG A 104 -30.97 18.32 14.92
C ARG A 104 -31.43 18.00 13.49
N LEU A 105 -30.67 17.17 12.76
CA LEU A 105 -31.02 16.72 11.40
C LEU A 105 -32.05 15.58 11.36
N ARG A 106 -32.27 14.86 12.47
CA ARG A 106 -33.29 13.80 12.58
C ARG A 106 -34.58 14.23 13.25
N GLY A 107 -34.69 15.49 13.70
CA GLY A 107 -35.85 16.03 14.39
C GLY A 107 -36.79 16.86 13.52
N GLN A 108 -36.63 16.88 12.18
CA GLN A 108 -37.45 17.70 11.27
C GLN A 108 -38.21 16.92 10.20
N ASP A 109 -38.31 15.59 10.34
CA ASP A 109 -39.18 14.75 9.49
C ASP A 109 -40.18 13.98 10.35
N ALA A 110 -41.01 14.71 11.08
CA ALA A 110 -42.31 14.23 11.55
C ALA A 110 -43.16 15.43 11.99
N ASP A 111 -44.19 15.69 11.19
CA ASP A 111 -45.49 16.26 11.52
C ASP A 111 -45.88 17.63 10.91
N ASP A 112 -47.05 17.53 10.29
CA ASP A 112 -48.05 18.49 9.81
C ASP A 112 -47.90 19.31 8.51
N GLY A 113 -49.00 19.23 7.73
CA GLY A 113 -49.18 19.88 6.44
C GLY A 113 -50.01 21.17 6.51
N GLY A 114 -49.95 21.95 5.43
CA GLY A 114 -50.78 23.15 5.26
C GLY A 114 -50.11 24.19 4.36
N GLY A 115 -50.80 24.62 3.30
CA GLY A 115 -50.21 25.36 2.18
C GLY A 115 -50.19 26.89 2.26
N ILE A 116 -49.87 27.46 1.10
CA ILE A 116 -50.05 28.85 0.60
C ILE A 116 -48.88 29.85 0.83
N SER A 117 -48.12 30.05 -0.26
CA SER A 117 -47.63 31.29 -0.93
C SER A 117 -47.10 32.55 -0.17
N PRO A 118 -46.21 33.36 -0.80
CA PRO A 118 -45.13 34.18 -0.19
C PRO A 118 -45.52 35.65 0.08
N PRO A 119 -44.68 36.50 0.75
CA PRO A 119 -43.84 37.45 -0.02
C PRO A 119 -42.59 38.11 0.69
N THR A 120 -41.65 38.58 -0.15
CA THR A 120 -40.94 39.90 -0.18
C THR A 120 -40.01 40.49 0.91
N LYS A 121 -38.86 41.00 0.38
CA LYS A 121 -38.22 42.35 0.52
C LYS A 121 -37.37 42.74 1.76
N ARG A 122 -36.13 43.16 1.40
CA ARG A 122 -35.32 44.32 1.86
C ARG A 122 -34.87 44.28 3.34
N GLN A 123 -33.63 44.64 3.68
CA GLN A 123 -33.04 45.95 3.46
C GLN A 123 -31.51 45.93 3.35
N HIS A 124 -31.06 46.90 2.57
CA HIS A 124 -29.70 47.31 2.26
C HIS A 124 -29.59 48.73 2.83
N ILE A 125 -28.58 49.08 3.64
CA ILE A 125 -28.10 50.46 3.76
C ILE A 125 -26.57 50.46 3.96
N PRO A 126 -25.83 51.41 3.34
CA PRO A 126 -24.40 51.35 3.13
C PRO A 126 -23.59 52.48 3.83
N SER A 127 -22.28 52.42 3.59
CA SER A 127 -21.33 53.54 3.37
C SER A 127 -20.93 54.50 4.49
N SER A 128 -19.60 54.60 4.69
CA SER A 128 -18.77 55.82 4.63
C SER A 128 -17.31 55.33 4.47
N GLU A 129 -16.63 55.55 3.34
CA GLU A 129 -15.81 56.73 2.99
C GLU A 129 -15.08 57.33 4.19
N ARG A 130 -13.82 57.75 4.19
CA ARG A 130 -12.68 57.93 3.27
C ARG A 130 -11.63 58.56 4.19
N HIS A 131 -10.34 58.26 4.05
CA HIS A 131 -9.33 59.31 3.86
C HIS A 131 -7.93 58.71 3.67
N ALA A 132 -7.22 59.36 2.77
CA ALA A 132 -5.99 58.96 2.15
C ALA A 132 -4.77 59.64 2.79
N ASN A 133 -3.61 59.18 2.29
CA ASN A 133 -2.32 59.85 2.15
C ASN A 133 -1.29 59.71 3.28
N GLY A 134 -0.09 59.28 2.86
CA GLY A 134 1.14 59.41 3.63
C GLY A 134 2.29 58.57 3.09
N ARG A 135 2.88 58.99 1.96
CA ARG A 135 4.19 58.51 1.46
C ARG A 135 5.30 58.75 2.48
N ALA A 136 6.27 57.84 2.57
CA ALA A 136 7.70 58.19 2.62
C ALA A 136 8.59 56.94 2.36
N ASN A 137 9.48 57.08 1.38
CA ASN A 137 10.61 56.21 1.07
C ASN A 137 11.72 56.33 2.13
N ILE A 138 12.45 55.25 2.43
CA ILE A 138 13.92 55.28 2.60
C ILE A 138 14.50 53.97 2.02
N ALA A 139 15.55 54.14 1.21
CA ALA A 139 16.34 53.12 0.54
C ALA A 139 17.75 53.05 1.15
N SER A 140 18.39 51.87 1.09
CA SER A 140 19.86 51.63 0.97
C SER A 140 20.09 50.10 1.07
N ALA A 141 20.52 49.35 0.04
CA ALA A 141 21.88 49.25 -0.54
C ALA A 141 22.93 48.94 0.55
N SER A 142 23.90 48.02 0.46
CA SER A 142 24.41 47.03 -0.50
C SER A 142 25.71 46.50 0.14
N SER A 143 26.13 45.24 -0.07
CA SER A 143 27.52 44.88 -0.43
C SER A 143 27.85 43.40 -0.24
N SER A 144 28.56 42.92 -1.24
CA SER A 144 29.23 41.64 -1.46
C SER A 144 30.57 41.52 -0.71
N SER A 145 31.01 40.30 -0.39
CA SER A 145 32.41 39.89 -0.59
C SER A 145 32.60 38.37 -0.51
N ILE A 146 33.29 37.85 -1.53
CA ILE A 146 33.94 36.53 -1.61
C ILE A 146 35.41 36.74 -1.17
N PRO A 147 36.05 35.74 -0.56
CA PRO A 147 37.33 35.33 -1.12
C PRO A 147 37.51 33.80 -1.21
N SER A 148 38.16 33.42 -2.31
CA SER A 148 38.74 32.12 -2.64
C SER A 148 40.01 31.85 -1.82
N GLY A 149 40.31 30.58 -1.53
CA GLY A 149 41.62 30.16 -1.02
C GLY A 149 41.70 28.67 -0.72
N SER A 150 42.51 27.95 -1.50
CA SER A 150 42.82 26.52 -1.34
C SER A 150 43.81 26.25 -0.20
N SER A 151 43.61 25.17 0.56
CA SER A 151 44.74 24.40 1.11
C SER A 151 44.32 23.00 1.57
N THR A 152 44.97 22.01 0.98
CA THR A 152 44.98 20.60 1.34
C THR A 152 45.60 20.40 2.72
N SER A 153 44.96 19.65 3.62
CA SER A 153 45.61 19.02 4.79
C SER A 153 44.73 17.90 5.36
N SER A 154 45.26 16.69 5.30
CA SER A 154 44.78 15.47 5.95
C SER A 154 44.87 15.58 7.48
N ARG A 155 43.80 15.23 8.21
CA ARG A 155 43.91 14.53 9.51
C ARG A 155 42.57 13.97 10.02
N THR A 156 42.72 12.79 10.62
CA THR A 156 41.78 11.84 11.20
C THR A 156 41.01 12.32 12.44
N ALA A 157 39.70 12.00 12.44
CA ALA A 157 38.81 11.60 13.53
C ALA A 157 38.87 12.29 14.92
N SER A 158 37.76 12.98 15.25
CA SER A 158 37.09 12.90 16.56
C SER A 158 35.67 13.50 16.45
N THR A 159 34.63 12.67 16.40
CA THR A 159 33.24 13.11 16.24
C THR A 159 32.65 13.48 17.60
N SER A 160 32.74 14.76 17.97
CA SER A 160 31.89 15.35 19.01
C SER A 160 30.51 15.67 18.41
N ILE A 161 29.46 15.03 18.91
CA ILE A 161 28.07 15.26 18.51
C ILE A 161 27.67 16.67 18.98
N SER A 162 27.68 17.64 18.07
CA SER A 162 26.96 18.90 18.26
C SER A 162 25.62 18.84 17.53
N SER A 163 24.55 18.92 18.29
CA SER A 163 23.18 19.11 17.83
C SER A 163 23.07 20.41 17.02
N THR A 164 23.04 20.26 15.70
CA THR A 164 22.72 21.31 14.72
C THR A 164 21.70 20.72 13.74
N PRO A 165 20.74 21.50 13.23
CA PRO A 165 19.51 20.98 12.62
C PRO A 165 19.84 20.18 11.36
N THR A 166 19.21 19.01 11.23
CA THR A 166 19.34 18.06 10.12
C THR A 166 19.38 18.79 8.77
N SER A 167 20.57 18.85 8.15
CA SER A 167 20.68 19.03 6.70
C SER A 167 19.79 17.97 6.05
N GLU A 168 18.79 18.39 5.25
CA GLU A 168 17.89 17.45 4.57
C GLU A 168 18.72 16.45 3.76
N GLN A 169 18.74 15.18 4.19
CA GLN A 169 19.39 14.13 3.43
C GLN A 169 18.62 13.95 2.11
N LEU A 170 19.34 14.01 1.00
CA LEU A 170 18.83 13.80 -0.34
C LEU A 170 19.09 12.37 -0.80
N PHE A 171 18.11 11.76 -1.46
CA PHE A 171 18.10 10.35 -1.85
C PHE A 171 17.99 10.20 -3.37
N TRP A 172 18.95 10.76 -4.12
CA TRP A 172 18.93 10.77 -5.58
C TRP A 172 18.94 9.39 -6.24
N ASN A 173 19.50 8.38 -5.56
CA ASN A 173 19.59 7.00 -6.05
C ASN A 173 18.49 6.09 -5.49
N GLY A 174 17.56 6.66 -4.72
CA GLY A 174 16.55 5.92 -3.98
C GLY A 174 17.13 5.15 -2.79
N GLU A 175 16.33 4.95 -1.77
CA GLU A 175 16.72 4.17 -0.61
C GLU A 175 15.53 3.47 0.02
N LEU A 176 15.72 2.20 0.39
CA LEU A 176 14.76 1.39 1.13
C LEU A 176 15.29 1.19 2.55
N ARG A 177 14.50 1.61 3.55
CA ARG A 177 14.80 1.35 4.96
C ARG A 177 13.57 0.86 5.72
N PRO A 178 13.75 0.09 6.81
CA PRO A 178 12.72 -0.07 7.82
C PRO A 178 12.36 1.28 8.47
N THR A 179 11.15 1.39 9.01
CA THR A 179 10.76 2.55 9.82
C THR A 179 11.37 2.48 11.21
N ALA A 180 11.58 3.64 11.83
CA ALA A 180 11.94 3.70 13.24
C ALA A 180 10.77 3.16 14.08
N ASN A 181 11.10 2.39 15.11
CA ASN A 181 10.13 1.79 16.02
C ASN A 181 10.61 1.98 17.45
N LYS A 182 9.73 2.48 18.32
CA LYS A 182 10.00 2.79 19.73
C LYS A 182 10.54 1.59 20.50
N HIS A 183 10.13 0.38 20.14
CA HIS A 183 10.44 -0.86 20.84
C HIS A 183 11.69 -1.57 20.28
N SER A 184 12.27 -1.05 19.20
CA SER A 184 13.45 -1.61 18.53
C SER A 184 14.39 -0.52 18.01
N GLN A 185 14.66 0.50 18.83
CA GLN A 185 15.62 1.57 18.52
C GLN A 185 16.80 1.62 19.53
N PRO A 186 18.07 1.50 19.07
CA PRO A 186 18.47 1.13 17.70
C PRO A 186 18.00 -0.29 17.36
N ARG A 187 17.89 -0.58 16.05
CA ARG A 187 17.51 -1.92 15.58
C ARG A 187 18.57 -2.93 15.99
N GLN A 188 18.15 -4.15 16.31
CA GLN A 188 19.05 -5.25 16.66
C GLN A 188 20.00 -5.63 15.51
N ASP A 189 19.58 -5.49 14.26
CA ASP A 189 20.40 -5.71 13.06
C ASP A 189 21.28 -4.51 12.66
N GLY A 190 21.23 -3.40 13.42
CA GLY A 190 22.03 -2.20 13.18
C GLY A 190 21.63 -1.39 11.93
N LYS A 191 20.56 -1.76 11.22
CA LYS A 191 20.15 -1.04 10.00
C LYS A 191 19.69 0.39 10.30
N PRO A 192 19.98 1.36 9.42
CA PRO A 192 19.40 2.69 9.53
C PRO A 192 17.88 2.62 9.32
N THR A 193 17.17 3.56 9.93
CA THR A 193 15.70 3.63 9.85
C THR A 193 15.24 4.96 9.26
N PHE A 194 13.95 5.03 8.93
CA PHE A 194 13.25 6.27 8.63
C PHE A 194 12.17 6.58 9.66
N ARG A 195 12.17 7.81 10.17
CA ARG A 195 11.00 8.43 10.82
C ARG A 195 10.16 9.15 9.78
N LEU A 196 8.85 9.29 10.01
CA LEU A 196 7.97 10.03 9.09
C LEU A 196 8.46 11.46 8.85
N THR A 197 9.00 12.12 9.87
CA THR A 197 9.58 13.47 9.76
C THR A 197 10.77 13.52 8.79
N GLU A 198 11.58 12.46 8.71
CA GLU A 198 12.71 12.38 7.78
C GLU A 198 12.25 12.06 6.35
N VAL A 199 11.20 11.24 6.23
CA VAL A 199 10.55 10.93 4.94
C VAL A 199 9.97 12.20 4.33
N LEU A 200 9.24 12.99 5.12
CA LEU A 200 8.58 14.21 4.67
C LEU A 200 9.54 15.39 4.50
N GLY A 201 10.57 15.50 5.33
CA GLY A 201 11.46 16.67 5.37
C GLY A 201 10.81 17.86 6.12
N SER A 202 11.36 19.06 5.93
CA SER A 202 10.86 20.24 6.61
C SER A 202 9.47 20.65 6.10
N LYS A 203 8.53 20.87 7.03
CA LYS A 203 7.15 21.30 6.71
C LYS A 203 7.13 22.62 5.93
N SER A 204 8.07 23.52 6.22
CA SER A 204 8.20 24.82 5.55
C SER A 204 8.57 24.70 4.08
N ASP A 205 9.15 23.57 3.68
CA ASP A 205 9.76 23.40 2.37
C ASP A 205 8.81 22.66 1.41
N ILE A 206 7.76 22.03 1.94
CA ILE A 206 6.72 21.36 1.16
C ILE A 206 5.79 22.40 0.54
N SER A 207 5.75 22.40 -0.79
CA SER A 207 4.88 23.27 -1.60
C SER A 207 3.54 22.64 -1.94
N PHE A 208 3.49 21.30 -2.10
CA PHE A 208 2.29 20.53 -2.41
C PHE A 208 2.55 19.05 -2.09
N ALA A 209 1.52 18.30 -1.70
CA ALA A 209 1.64 16.86 -1.51
C ALA A 209 0.41 16.10 -2.01
N ILE A 210 0.65 14.89 -2.54
CA ILE A 210 -0.39 13.88 -2.79
C ILE A 210 -0.02 12.66 -1.95
N ILE A 211 -0.88 12.27 -1.01
CA ILE A 211 -0.62 11.16 -0.09
C ILE A 211 -1.76 10.14 -0.13
N ALA A 212 -1.43 8.86 -0.02
CA ALA A 212 -2.38 7.75 -0.01
C ALA A 212 -2.10 6.81 1.15
N SER A 213 -3.17 6.29 1.77
CA SER A 213 -3.11 5.28 2.83
C SER A 213 -4.48 4.65 3.05
N TYR A 214 -4.51 3.41 3.53
CA TYR A 214 -5.76 2.74 3.88
C TYR A 214 -6.37 3.31 5.17
N ALA A 215 -5.62 3.25 6.27
CA ALA A 215 -5.99 3.84 7.54
C ALA A 215 -5.28 5.20 7.71
N MET A 216 -5.98 6.18 8.27
CA MET A 216 -5.50 7.54 8.45
C MET A 216 -6.02 8.18 9.73
N SER A 217 -5.16 8.96 10.39
CA SER A 217 -5.55 9.91 11.43
C SER A 217 -5.33 11.32 10.91
N ILE A 218 -6.37 11.96 10.38
CA ILE A 218 -6.23 13.26 9.67
C ILE A 218 -5.62 14.34 10.58
N SER A 219 -6.04 14.42 11.85
CA SER A 219 -5.48 15.38 12.81
C SER A 219 -3.99 15.16 13.04
N TRP A 220 -3.57 13.90 13.17
CA TRP A 220 -2.15 13.55 13.34
C TRP A 220 -1.34 13.84 12.07
N ILE A 221 -1.86 13.52 10.88
CA ILE A 221 -1.20 13.82 9.60
C ILE A 221 -1.03 15.33 9.43
N TYR A 222 -2.06 16.11 9.79
CA TYR A 222 -2.05 17.56 9.67
C TYR A 222 -0.88 18.21 10.42
N GLU A 223 -0.48 17.63 11.55
CA GLU A 223 0.69 18.11 12.30
C GLU A 223 1.97 18.09 11.47
N PHE A 224 2.09 17.27 10.41
CA PHE A 224 3.30 17.18 9.59
C PHE A 224 3.38 18.17 8.43
N PHE A 225 2.38 19.03 8.24
CA PHE A 225 2.37 20.02 7.17
C PHE A 225 2.16 21.43 7.71
N ALA A 226 2.58 22.44 6.96
CA ALA A 226 2.18 23.81 7.28
C ALA A 226 0.67 23.97 6.96
N PRO A 227 -0.10 24.77 7.73
CA PRO A 227 -1.51 25.01 7.46
C PRO A 227 -1.81 25.53 6.03
N SER A 228 -0.85 26.23 5.42
CA SER A 228 -0.95 26.76 4.06
C SER A 228 -0.60 25.74 2.96
N THR A 229 -0.04 24.58 3.31
CA THR A 229 0.40 23.59 2.32
C THR A 229 -0.82 22.89 1.73
N PRO A 230 -1.02 22.93 0.40
CA PRO A 230 -2.09 22.20 -0.24
C PRO A 230 -1.80 20.70 -0.27
N VAL A 231 -2.80 19.87 0.02
CA VAL A 231 -2.66 18.40 0.08
C VAL A 231 -3.84 17.70 -0.58
N ILE A 232 -3.55 16.73 -1.45
CA ILE A 232 -4.54 15.73 -1.89
C ILE A 232 -4.34 14.45 -1.09
N ILE A 233 -5.40 13.99 -0.44
CA ILE A 233 -5.44 12.73 0.30
C ILE A 233 -6.26 11.71 -0.46
N VAL A 234 -5.67 10.56 -0.77
CA VAL A 234 -6.36 9.40 -1.33
C VAL A 234 -6.73 8.45 -0.18
N ALA A 235 -8.02 8.29 0.09
CA ALA A 235 -8.53 7.48 1.19
C ALA A 235 -9.34 6.26 0.73
N GLN A 236 -9.64 5.38 1.68
CA GLN A 236 -10.54 4.24 1.50
C GLN A 236 -11.97 4.71 1.14
N PRO A 237 -12.60 4.16 0.07
CA PRO A 237 -14.00 4.42 -0.24
C PRO A 237 -14.95 3.90 0.85
N ASP A 238 -16.12 4.55 0.95
CA ASP A 238 -17.22 4.05 1.77
C ASP A 238 -17.94 2.87 1.10
N GLN A 239 -19.01 2.38 1.72
CA GLN A 239 -19.77 1.21 1.24
C GLN A 239 -20.44 1.42 -0.12
N SER A 240 -20.64 2.66 -0.58
CA SER A 240 -21.14 2.92 -1.93
C SER A 240 -20.13 2.52 -3.01
N GLY A 241 -18.83 2.56 -2.66
CA GLY A 241 -17.73 2.38 -3.59
C GLY A 241 -17.67 3.44 -4.70
N GLN A 242 -18.45 4.52 -4.63
CA GLN A 242 -18.42 5.56 -5.65
C GLN A 242 -17.25 6.52 -5.44
N PRO A 243 -16.56 6.96 -6.52
CA PRO A 243 -15.50 7.93 -6.41
C PRO A 243 -16.09 9.28 -5.98
N THR A 244 -15.50 9.90 -4.96
CA THR A 244 -15.91 11.23 -4.49
C THR A 244 -14.70 12.12 -4.22
N ILE A 245 -14.94 13.43 -4.18
CA ILE A 245 -13.97 14.46 -3.84
C ILE A 245 -14.61 15.37 -2.80
N LYS A 246 -13.92 15.63 -1.69
CA LYS A 246 -14.41 16.45 -0.57
C LYS A 246 -13.29 17.33 -0.04
N ASN A 247 -13.58 18.61 0.17
CA ASN A 247 -12.71 19.47 0.98
C ASN A 247 -12.84 19.04 2.45
N ILE A 248 -11.72 18.72 3.10
CA ILE A 248 -11.72 18.18 4.47
C ILE A 248 -11.09 19.14 5.49
N LEU A 249 -10.15 19.97 5.05
CA LEU A 249 -9.50 21.04 5.81
C LEU A 249 -9.13 22.17 4.82
N PRO A 250 -8.81 23.39 5.28
CA PRO A 250 -8.26 24.42 4.40
C PRO A 250 -7.07 23.89 3.59
N ASN A 251 -7.08 24.13 2.28
CA ASN A 251 -6.08 23.66 1.32
C ASN A 251 -6.02 22.11 1.14
N TRP A 252 -6.90 21.33 1.77
CA TRP A 252 -6.85 19.87 1.74
C TRP A 252 -8.08 19.25 1.10
N VAL A 253 -7.84 18.48 0.04
CA VAL A 253 -8.84 17.72 -0.69
C VAL A 253 -8.67 16.25 -0.41
N MET A 254 -9.73 15.58 0.05
CA MET A 254 -9.81 14.12 0.07
C MET A 254 -10.48 13.62 -1.19
N THR A 255 -9.90 12.57 -1.78
CA THR A 255 -10.48 11.81 -2.88
C THR A 255 -10.49 10.32 -2.56
N VAL A 256 -11.46 9.60 -3.10
CA VAL A 256 -11.56 8.14 -2.98
C VAL A 256 -11.71 7.52 -4.38
N PRO A 257 -11.10 6.33 -4.63
CA PRO A 257 -11.29 5.60 -5.88
C PRO A 257 -12.68 4.98 -6.01
N PHE A 258 -12.99 4.47 -7.20
CA PHE A 258 -14.15 3.60 -7.41
C PHE A 258 -13.87 2.17 -6.92
N LEU A 259 -14.81 1.55 -6.22
CA LEU A 259 -14.84 0.12 -5.91
C LEU A 259 -16.19 -0.42 -6.35
N ARG A 260 -16.19 -1.42 -7.24
CA ARG A 260 -17.43 -2.01 -7.75
C ARG A 260 -18.21 -2.62 -6.58
N ASN A 261 -19.44 -2.16 -6.38
CA ASN A 261 -20.32 -2.59 -5.28
C ASN A 261 -19.69 -2.40 -3.89
N GLY A 262 -18.77 -1.44 -3.73
CA GLY A 262 -18.04 -1.22 -2.48
C GLY A 262 -17.12 -2.36 -2.06
N ARG A 263 -16.87 -3.36 -2.93
CA ARG A 263 -16.02 -4.52 -2.62
C ARG A 263 -14.55 -4.21 -2.84
N GLY A 264 -13.70 -4.66 -1.90
CA GLY A 264 -12.26 -4.46 -1.91
C GLY A 264 -11.80 -3.24 -1.09
N CYS A 265 -10.55 -2.84 -1.27
CA CYS A 265 -9.98 -1.69 -0.55
C CYS A 265 -9.01 -0.86 -1.39
N GLN A 266 -8.88 0.42 -1.02
CA GLN A 266 -7.73 1.24 -1.35
C GLN A 266 -6.64 0.95 -0.31
N HIS A 267 -5.61 0.19 -0.69
CA HIS A 267 -4.57 -0.23 0.24
C HIS A 267 -3.17 0.31 -0.11
N MET A 268 -3.08 1.09 -1.20
CA MET A 268 -1.84 1.76 -1.60
C MET A 268 -1.40 2.79 -0.56
N LYS A 269 -0.10 2.81 -0.28
CA LYS A 269 0.55 3.73 0.65
C LYS A 269 1.70 4.40 -0.08
N PHE A 270 1.46 5.63 -0.54
CA PHE A 270 2.45 6.38 -1.29
C PHE A 270 2.38 7.87 -0.97
N MET A 271 3.46 8.59 -1.27
CA MET A 271 3.51 10.04 -1.18
C MET A 271 4.24 10.60 -2.42
N LEU A 272 3.67 11.63 -3.02
CA LEU A 272 4.34 12.52 -3.96
C LEU A 272 4.47 13.88 -3.29
N ILE A 273 5.69 14.26 -2.93
CA ILE A 273 5.96 15.48 -2.16
C ILE A 273 6.74 16.43 -3.04
N PHE A 274 6.16 17.59 -3.30
CA PHE A 274 6.73 18.63 -4.14
C PHE A 274 7.31 19.72 -3.24
N TYR A 275 8.60 19.99 -3.35
CA TYR A 275 9.28 20.98 -2.53
C TYR A 275 9.38 22.32 -3.26
N LYS A 276 9.50 23.40 -2.49
CA LYS A 276 9.71 24.78 -2.98
C LYS A 276 10.98 24.92 -3.84
N THR A 277 11.93 24.00 -3.70
CA THR A 277 13.14 23.91 -4.53
C THR A 277 12.86 23.35 -5.94
N GLY A 278 11.63 22.91 -6.23
CA GLY A 278 11.27 22.23 -7.47
C GLY A 278 11.51 20.71 -7.45
N ARG A 279 12.20 20.19 -6.42
CA ARG A 279 12.42 18.76 -6.21
C ARG A 279 11.09 18.03 -5.99
N LEU A 280 10.97 16.83 -6.56
CA LEU A 280 9.92 15.86 -6.24
C LEU A 280 10.54 14.73 -5.40
N ARG A 281 9.89 14.35 -4.30
CA ARG A 281 10.16 13.08 -3.60
C ARG A 281 9.00 12.12 -3.84
N VAL A 282 9.34 10.92 -4.26
CA VAL A 282 8.41 9.80 -4.39
C VAL A 282 8.64 8.85 -3.22
N VAL A 283 7.57 8.43 -2.56
CA VAL A 283 7.61 7.51 -1.42
C VAL A 283 6.64 6.37 -1.68
N ILE A 284 7.08 5.13 -1.50
CA ILE A 284 6.25 3.91 -1.48
C ILE A 284 6.50 3.23 -0.13
N SER A 285 5.44 2.98 0.64
CA SER A 285 5.56 2.47 2.01
C SER A 285 4.64 1.28 2.27
N THR A 286 4.90 0.57 3.36
CA THR A 286 3.99 -0.43 3.93
C THR A 286 3.13 0.13 5.08
N ALA A 287 3.47 1.31 5.60
CA ALA A 287 2.86 1.94 6.77
C ALA A 287 1.57 2.70 6.44
N ASN A 288 0.53 2.49 7.24
CA ASN A 288 -0.60 3.41 7.28
C ASN A 288 -0.18 4.77 7.87
N LEU A 289 -0.93 5.82 7.56
CA LEU A 289 -0.73 7.15 8.12
C LEU A 289 -1.48 7.32 9.47
N VAL A 290 -1.08 6.50 10.44
CA VAL A 290 -1.48 6.56 11.85
C VAL A 290 -0.25 6.45 12.74
N ASP A 291 -0.29 7.06 13.91
CA ASP A 291 0.86 7.09 14.84
C ASP A 291 1.40 5.69 15.19
N HIS A 292 0.51 4.71 15.40
CA HIS A 292 0.87 3.33 15.72
C HIS A 292 1.79 2.70 14.65
N ASP A 293 1.48 2.88 13.36
CA ASP A 293 2.25 2.34 12.23
C ASP A 293 3.67 2.90 12.14
N TRP A 294 3.90 4.09 12.69
CA TRP A 294 5.19 4.78 12.68
C TRP A 294 5.90 4.79 14.04
N ARG A 295 5.25 4.26 15.08
CA ARG A 295 5.78 4.22 16.46
C ARG A 295 6.01 2.80 16.96
N ASP A 296 5.02 1.92 16.81
CA ASP A 296 4.93 0.68 17.57
C ASP A 296 5.14 -0.57 16.73
N ILE A 297 4.82 -0.52 15.43
CA ILE A 297 4.95 -1.65 14.53
C ILE A 297 5.99 -1.38 13.44
N GLU A 298 6.72 -2.42 13.06
CA GLU A 298 7.77 -2.31 12.06
C GLU A 298 7.18 -2.26 10.65
N ASN A 299 7.55 -1.22 9.90
CA ASN A 299 7.18 -1.01 8.51
C ASN A 299 8.44 -0.79 7.67
N ALA A 300 8.28 -0.60 6.36
CA ALA A 300 9.35 -0.24 5.45
C ALA A 300 8.92 0.90 4.51
N VAL A 301 9.91 1.69 4.10
CA VAL A 301 9.74 2.83 3.21
C VAL A 301 10.85 2.79 2.16
N TRP A 302 10.43 2.80 0.89
CA TRP A 302 11.30 3.23 -0.19
C TRP A 302 10.98 4.68 -0.54
N LEU A 303 12.00 5.50 -0.70
CA LEU A 303 11.86 6.85 -1.21
C LEU A 303 12.97 7.21 -2.18
N GLN A 304 12.71 8.12 -3.11
CA GLN A 304 13.69 8.67 -4.03
C GLN A 304 13.40 10.14 -4.32
N ASP A 305 14.45 10.93 -4.36
CA ASP A 305 14.41 12.32 -4.78
C ASP A 305 14.69 12.46 -6.28
N LEU A 306 13.93 13.33 -6.94
CA LEU A 306 14.01 13.60 -8.37
C LEU A 306 14.23 15.09 -8.61
N PRO A 307 15.30 15.46 -9.33
CA PRO A 307 15.55 16.87 -9.62
C PRO A 307 14.55 17.36 -10.68
N PRO A 308 14.18 18.65 -10.65
CA PRO A 308 13.48 19.23 -11.77
C PRO A 308 14.39 19.22 -13.01
N ARG A 309 13.79 19.09 -14.19
CA ARG A 309 14.49 19.30 -15.46
C ARG A 309 14.75 20.79 -15.66
N SER A 310 15.82 21.12 -16.38
CA SER A 310 16.08 22.49 -16.82
C SER A 310 14.98 23.05 -17.73
N ALA A 311 14.37 22.18 -18.54
CA ALA A 311 13.18 22.48 -19.33
C ALA A 311 12.27 21.23 -19.39
N PRO A 312 10.93 21.40 -19.43
CA PRO A 312 10.01 20.29 -19.61
C PRO A 312 10.24 19.57 -20.95
N ILE A 313 10.18 18.24 -20.94
CA ILE A 313 10.17 17.44 -22.18
C ILE A 313 8.74 17.31 -22.73
N PRO A 314 8.56 17.14 -24.06
CA PRO A 314 7.24 16.86 -24.64
C PRO A 314 6.61 15.59 -24.08
N HIS A 315 5.28 15.56 -24.04
CA HIS A 315 4.54 14.36 -23.68
C HIS A 315 4.68 13.31 -24.79
N ASP A 316 5.27 12.16 -24.46
CA ASP A 316 5.30 11.00 -25.34
C ASP A 316 4.11 10.05 -25.02
N PRO A 317 3.10 9.93 -25.90
CA PRO A 317 1.96 9.04 -25.68
C PRO A 317 2.33 7.55 -25.79
N LYS A 318 3.50 7.20 -26.33
CA LYS A 318 3.97 5.81 -26.45
C LYS A 318 4.67 5.32 -25.18
N ALA A 319 5.15 6.23 -24.33
CA ALA A 319 5.72 5.89 -23.04
C ALA A 319 4.62 5.48 -22.06
N ILE A 320 4.32 4.18 -21.99
CA ILE A 320 3.24 3.63 -21.16
C ILE A 320 3.72 2.77 -19.98
N ASP A 321 5.02 2.44 -19.95
CA ASP A 321 5.55 1.32 -19.16
C ASP A 321 6.72 1.67 -18.22
N ASP A 322 7.17 2.93 -18.25
CA ASP A 322 8.13 3.41 -17.26
C ASP A 322 7.45 3.94 -15.99
N PHE A 323 8.26 4.17 -14.95
CA PHE A 323 7.77 4.56 -13.63
C PHE A 323 6.79 5.74 -13.68
N PRO A 324 7.11 6.92 -14.27
CA PRO A 324 6.19 8.04 -14.25
C PRO A 324 4.90 7.78 -15.02
N SER A 325 4.94 7.01 -16.11
CA SER A 325 3.72 6.69 -16.88
C SER A 325 2.80 5.72 -16.12
N ILE A 326 3.36 4.73 -15.41
CA ILE A 326 2.57 3.86 -14.54
C ILE A 326 2.00 4.65 -13.36
N MET A 327 2.80 5.55 -12.77
CA MET A 327 2.32 6.40 -11.68
C MET A 327 1.18 7.33 -12.14
N GLN A 328 1.22 7.85 -13.37
CA GLN A 328 0.10 8.60 -13.96
C GLN A 328 -1.18 7.76 -14.06
N ASN A 329 -1.05 6.48 -14.43
CA ASN A 329 -2.20 5.56 -14.46
C ASN A 329 -2.73 5.27 -13.05
N VAL A 330 -1.85 5.10 -12.07
CA VAL A 330 -2.22 4.98 -10.65
C VAL A 330 -3.00 6.21 -10.20
N LEU A 331 -2.47 7.42 -10.40
CA LEU A 331 -3.14 8.67 -10.00
C LEU A 331 -4.51 8.85 -10.69
N ARG A 332 -4.65 8.38 -11.94
CA ARG A 332 -5.95 8.37 -12.62
C ARG A 332 -6.92 7.39 -11.96
N ALA A 333 -6.47 6.18 -11.68
CA ALA A 333 -7.27 5.12 -11.08
C ALA A 333 -7.70 5.46 -9.64
N VAL A 334 -6.84 6.15 -8.89
CA VAL A 334 -7.15 6.60 -7.52
C VAL A 334 -7.79 7.98 -7.43
N ASN A 335 -8.42 8.42 -8.53
CA ASN A 335 -9.24 9.63 -8.58
C ASN A 335 -8.49 10.96 -8.28
N VAL A 336 -7.16 10.96 -8.35
CA VAL A 336 -6.34 12.16 -8.13
C VAL A 336 -6.46 13.16 -9.28
N ARG A 337 -6.63 12.70 -10.53
CA ARG A 337 -6.77 13.60 -11.69
C ARG A 337 -7.89 14.64 -11.49
N PRO A 338 -9.15 14.26 -11.17
CA PRO A 338 -10.20 15.24 -10.91
C PRO A 338 -10.00 16.02 -9.60
N ALA A 339 -9.39 15.42 -8.57
CA ALA A 339 -9.05 16.15 -7.34
C ALA A 339 -8.04 17.29 -7.59
N LEU A 340 -7.03 17.02 -8.43
CA LEU A 340 -6.05 18.02 -8.86
C LEU A 340 -6.72 19.13 -9.67
N ALA A 341 -7.58 18.78 -10.62
CA ALA A 341 -8.33 19.76 -11.41
C ALA A 341 -9.22 20.65 -10.51
N ASN A 342 -9.84 20.07 -9.47
CA ASN A 342 -10.62 20.83 -8.49
C ASN A 342 -9.75 21.84 -7.71
N MET A 343 -8.58 21.43 -7.23
CA MET A 343 -7.68 22.36 -6.51
C MET A 343 -7.17 23.49 -7.40
N LEU A 344 -6.81 23.18 -8.66
CA LEU A 344 -6.32 24.17 -9.63
C LEU A 344 -7.38 25.20 -10.01
N ALA A 345 -8.65 24.77 -10.12
CA ALA A 345 -9.75 25.65 -10.51
C ALA A 345 -10.24 26.58 -9.39
N ASN A 346 -10.00 26.23 -8.13
CA ASN A 346 -10.51 26.97 -6.97
C ASN A 346 -9.42 27.87 -6.37
N ASP A 347 -8.57 27.32 -5.49
CA ASP A 347 -7.73 28.12 -4.60
C ASP A 347 -6.23 28.02 -4.92
N HIS A 348 -5.83 27.13 -5.83
CA HIS A 348 -4.43 26.79 -6.07
C HIS A 348 -4.03 26.75 -7.56
N PRO A 349 -4.17 27.83 -8.33
CA PRO A 349 -3.85 27.83 -9.76
C PRO A 349 -2.36 27.58 -10.06
N ASN A 350 -1.48 27.80 -9.09
CA ASN A 350 -0.01 27.73 -9.25
C ASN A 350 0.63 26.48 -8.61
N LEU A 351 -0.10 25.37 -8.47
CA LEU A 351 0.51 24.13 -7.96
C LEU A 351 1.69 23.68 -8.84
N PRO A 352 2.75 23.06 -8.27
CA PRO A 352 3.88 22.53 -9.04
C PRO A 352 3.45 21.53 -10.13
N LEU A 353 2.41 20.75 -9.83
CA LEU A 353 1.77 19.78 -10.71
C LEU A 353 0.47 20.37 -11.27
N GLN A 354 0.43 20.71 -12.55
CA GLN A 354 -0.73 21.28 -13.24
C GLN A 354 -1.58 20.19 -13.92
N THR A 355 -0.94 19.08 -14.26
CA THR A 355 -1.58 17.87 -14.77
C THR A 355 -0.74 16.68 -14.36
N ILE A 356 -1.35 15.50 -14.22
CA ILE A 356 -0.59 14.27 -13.92
C ILE A 356 0.50 13.99 -14.97
N LYS A 357 0.34 14.46 -16.22
CA LYS A 357 1.34 14.33 -17.29
C LYS A 357 2.67 15.04 -16.96
N ASP A 358 2.61 16.08 -16.14
CA ASP A 358 3.79 16.85 -15.72
C ASP A 358 4.81 15.97 -15.00
N LEU A 359 4.40 14.88 -14.34
CA LEU A 359 5.31 13.97 -13.65
C LEU A 359 6.45 13.53 -14.58
N ARG A 360 6.11 13.07 -15.79
CA ARG A 360 7.10 12.67 -16.80
C ARG A 360 7.84 13.87 -17.39
N MET A 361 7.13 14.97 -17.60
CA MET A 361 7.61 16.10 -18.38
C MET A 361 8.59 16.98 -17.60
N LYS A 362 8.36 17.19 -16.30
CA LYS A 362 9.07 18.21 -15.49
C LYS A 362 10.17 17.65 -14.60
N TRP A 363 10.15 16.38 -14.24
CA TRP A 363 11.16 15.76 -13.36
C TRP A 363 12.05 14.77 -14.11
N ASP A 364 13.30 14.66 -13.67
CA ASP A 364 14.23 13.68 -14.24
C ASP A 364 14.14 12.34 -13.50
N TRP A 365 13.69 11.31 -14.22
CA TRP A 365 13.52 9.94 -13.75
C TRP A 365 14.71 9.03 -14.11
N SER A 366 15.77 9.57 -14.73
CA SER A 366 16.91 8.81 -15.24
C SER A 366 17.58 7.88 -14.21
N LYS A 367 17.55 8.26 -12.93
CA LYS A 367 18.12 7.48 -11.81
C LYS A 367 17.15 6.47 -11.18
N VAL A 368 15.89 6.43 -11.58
CA VAL A 368 14.92 5.50 -11.00
C VAL A 368 15.09 4.12 -11.64
N LYS A 369 15.66 3.19 -10.86
CA LYS A 369 15.96 1.82 -11.32
C LYS A 369 14.89 0.79 -10.94
N VAL A 370 14.05 1.10 -9.95
CA VAL A 370 12.97 0.20 -9.50
C VAL A 370 11.82 0.21 -10.51
N LYS A 371 11.10 -0.91 -10.62
CA LYS A 371 9.87 -1.00 -11.43
C LYS A 371 8.64 -0.90 -10.53
N LEU A 372 7.67 -0.09 -10.94
CA LEU A 372 6.40 0.08 -10.20
C LEU A 372 5.42 -1.05 -10.56
N VAL A 373 4.76 -1.60 -9.55
CA VAL A 373 3.80 -2.72 -9.65
C VAL A 373 2.50 -2.32 -8.94
N PRO A 374 1.53 -1.73 -9.65
CA PRO A 374 0.19 -1.50 -9.12
C PRO A 374 -0.69 -2.75 -9.22
N SER A 375 -1.65 -2.84 -8.31
CA SER A 375 -2.93 -3.52 -8.53
C SER A 375 -4.02 -2.46 -8.54
N ILE A 376 -4.89 -2.50 -9.54
CA ILE A 376 -6.03 -1.61 -9.73
C ILE A 376 -7.29 -2.47 -9.62
N ALA A 377 -8.19 -2.15 -8.69
CA ALA A 377 -9.42 -2.91 -8.52
C ALA A 377 -10.28 -2.88 -9.79
N GLY A 378 -10.81 -4.03 -10.19
CA GLY A 378 -11.66 -4.19 -11.35
C GLY A 378 -11.39 -5.45 -12.16
N LYS A 379 -12.16 -5.59 -13.23
CA LYS A 379 -12.01 -6.61 -14.27
C LYS A 379 -11.20 -6.01 -15.42
N HIS A 380 -10.06 -6.63 -15.75
CA HIS A 380 -9.16 -6.17 -16.80
C HIS A 380 -9.17 -7.18 -17.94
N GLU A 381 -9.53 -6.72 -19.14
CA GLU A 381 -9.72 -7.57 -20.32
C GLU A 381 -8.69 -7.23 -21.41
N GLY A 382 -8.15 -8.26 -22.04
CA GLY A 382 -7.15 -8.14 -23.09
C GLY A 382 -5.74 -7.83 -22.56
N TRP A 383 -4.72 -8.36 -23.23
CA TRP A 383 -3.33 -8.21 -22.80
C TRP A 383 -2.89 -6.77 -22.48
N PRO A 384 -3.26 -5.73 -23.26
CA PRO A 384 -2.88 -4.35 -22.96
C PRO A 384 -3.31 -3.86 -21.57
N ASN A 385 -4.41 -4.36 -21.02
CA ASN A 385 -4.87 -4.01 -19.68
C ASN A 385 -4.38 -5.02 -18.63
N VAL A 386 -4.41 -6.31 -18.97
CA VAL A 386 -4.02 -7.40 -18.06
C VAL A 386 -2.58 -7.25 -17.59
N VAL A 387 -1.62 -6.84 -18.44
CA VAL A 387 -0.20 -6.73 -18.04
C VAL A 387 0.15 -5.46 -17.26
N LEU A 388 -0.82 -4.57 -17.02
CA LEU A 388 -0.60 -3.29 -16.33
C LEU A 388 -0.90 -3.34 -14.83
N THR A 389 -1.46 -4.45 -14.34
CA THR A 389 -1.92 -4.57 -12.94
C THR A 389 -1.64 -5.97 -12.37
N GLY A 390 -1.58 -6.11 -11.04
CA GLY A 390 -1.55 -7.41 -10.38
C GLY A 390 -0.28 -8.24 -10.62
N HIS A 391 -0.40 -9.57 -10.48
CA HIS A 391 0.73 -10.49 -10.63
C HIS A 391 1.26 -10.54 -12.07
N THR A 392 0.44 -10.26 -13.08
CA THR A 392 0.86 -10.14 -14.48
C THR A 392 1.70 -8.89 -14.73
N ARG A 393 1.46 -7.79 -13.99
CA ARG A 393 2.38 -6.65 -13.95
C ARG A 393 3.72 -7.00 -13.32
N LEU A 394 3.70 -7.75 -12.21
CA LEU A 394 4.92 -8.29 -11.61
C LEU A 394 5.70 -9.15 -12.60
N MET A 395 5.02 -10.07 -13.31
CA MET A 395 5.61 -10.89 -14.37
C MET A 395 6.31 -10.04 -15.42
N LYS A 396 5.63 -9.01 -15.93
CA LYS A 396 6.22 -8.11 -16.92
C LYS A 396 7.44 -7.40 -16.36
N ALA A 397 7.37 -6.86 -15.14
CA ALA A 397 8.49 -6.18 -14.51
C ALA A 397 9.70 -7.10 -14.30
N VAL A 398 9.50 -8.34 -13.83
CA VAL A 398 10.55 -9.35 -13.69
C VAL A 398 11.19 -9.66 -15.04
N ARG A 399 10.38 -9.81 -16.10
CA ARG A 399 10.85 -10.06 -17.45
C ARG A 399 11.64 -8.88 -18.02
N ASP A 400 11.17 -7.65 -17.85
CA ASP A 400 11.84 -6.44 -18.33
C ASP A 400 13.20 -6.21 -17.64
N MET A 401 13.39 -6.75 -16.43
CA MET A 401 14.68 -6.73 -15.72
C MET A 401 15.62 -7.87 -16.14
N GLY A 402 15.23 -8.73 -17.10
CA GLY A 402 16.03 -9.87 -17.54
C GLY A 402 16.03 -11.06 -16.57
N LEU A 403 15.07 -11.12 -15.64
CA LEU A 403 15.07 -12.07 -14.51
C LEU A 403 14.18 -13.30 -14.73
N ARG A 404 13.85 -13.60 -15.99
CA ARG A 404 13.06 -14.78 -16.33
C ARG A 404 13.81 -16.06 -15.97
N THR A 405 13.13 -17.04 -15.37
CA THR A 405 13.79 -18.32 -15.02
C THR A 405 14.13 -19.18 -16.23
N GLY A 406 13.36 -19.07 -17.30
CA GLY A 406 13.58 -19.81 -18.54
C GLY A 406 13.08 -21.26 -18.48
N LYS A 407 13.34 -21.99 -19.56
CA LYS A 407 12.95 -23.41 -19.76
C LYS A 407 14.21 -24.27 -20.02
N GLY A 408 14.09 -25.58 -19.86
CA GLY A 408 15.15 -26.55 -20.19
C GLY A 408 16.36 -26.56 -19.25
N LYS A 409 17.53 -26.99 -19.73
CA LYS A 409 18.74 -27.19 -18.92
C LYS A 409 19.26 -25.90 -18.26
N ALA A 410 19.00 -24.74 -18.87
CA ALA A 410 19.38 -23.43 -18.34
C ALA A 410 18.39 -22.88 -17.30
N ALA A 411 17.23 -23.53 -17.10
CA ALA A 411 16.20 -23.03 -16.18
C ALA A 411 16.75 -22.81 -14.76
N LYS A 412 16.40 -21.66 -14.18
CA LYS A 412 16.73 -21.30 -12.79
C LYS A 412 15.59 -21.80 -11.87
N ASP A 413 15.93 -22.40 -10.74
CA ASP A 413 14.94 -22.78 -9.72
C ASP A 413 14.70 -21.58 -8.79
N LEU A 414 13.48 -21.08 -8.68
CA LEU A 414 13.17 -19.88 -7.90
C LEU A 414 12.61 -20.29 -6.53
N LEU A 415 13.16 -19.76 -5.45
CA LEU A 415 12.55 -19.83 -4.12
C LEU A 415 11.92 -18.49 -3.80
N ILE A 416 10.65 -18.49 -3.36
CA ILE A 416 9.95 -17.28 -2.92
C ILE A 416 9.74 -17.31 -1.42
N GLU A 417 10.12 -16.23 -0.74
CA GLU A 417 9.77 -15.92 0.65
C GLU A 417 8.84 -14.71 0.66
N SER A 418 7.55 -14.95 0.95
CA SER A 418 6.51 -13.93 0.90
C SER A 418 6.03 -13.61 2.31
N GLN A 419 6.48 -12.48 2.83
CA GLN A 419 6.10 -11.96 4.14
C GLN A 419 4.95 -10.97 3.98
N GLY A 420 3.92 -11.12 4.84
CA GLY A 420 2.81 -10.17 4.91
C GLY A 420 2.17 -10.13 6.28
N SER A 421 1.12 -9.32 6.41
CA SER A 421 0.36 -9.13 7.64
C SER A 421 -1.09 -9.63 7.53
N SER A 422 -1.47 -10.20 6.39
CA SER A 422 -2.78 -10.84 6.21
C SER A 422 -2.60 -12.09 5.36
N ILE A 423 -3.32 -13.15 5.74
CA ILE A 423 -3.35 -14.42 5.01
C ILE A 423 -4.61 -14.46 4.14
N GLY A 424 -4.48 -14.88 2.88
CA GLY A 424 -5.61 -15.12 1.98
C GLY A 424 -5.93 -16.60 1.82
N THR A 425 -7.07 -16.91 1.23
CA THR A 425 -7.43 -18.27 0.84
C THR A 425 -6.51 -18.75 -0.28
N TYR A 426 -5.84 -19.87 -0.07
CA TYR A 426 -4.86 -20.40 -1.02
C TYR A 426 -5.34 -21.69 -1.65
N SER A 427 -5.32 -21.72 -2.98
CA SER A 427 -5.43 -22.94 -3.77
C SER A 427 -4.09 -23.26 -4.43
N THR A 428 -3.83 -24.54 -4.70
CA THR A 428 -2.64 -24.96 -5.47
C THR A 428 -2.58 -24.25 -6.82
N GLN A 429 -3.74 -24.06 -7.45
CA GLN A 429 -3.88 -23.37 -8.72
C GLN A 429 -3.39 -21.92 -8.63
N TRP A 430 -3.92 -21.13 -7.70
CA TRP A 430 -3.57 -19.72 -7.60
C TRP A 430 -2.11 -19.51 -7.17
N VAL A 431 -1.60 -20.31 -6.23
CA VAL A 431 -0.19 -20.19 -5.82
C VAL A 431 0.76 -20.54 -6.97
N ASN A 432 0.42 -21.55 -7.80
CA ASN A 432 1.19 -21.84 -9.02
C ASN A 432 1.06 -20.75 -10.08
N GLU A 433 -0.11 -20.13 -10.24
CA GLU A 433 -0.33 -19.01 -11.16
C GLU A 433 0.52 -17.78 -10.79
N PHE A 434 0.49 -17.40 -9.50
CA PHE A 434 1.34 -16.35 -8.98
C PHE A 434 2.81 -16.72 -9.16
N TYR A 435 3.21 -17.95 -8.78
CA TYR A 435 4.58 -18.41 -8.90
C TYR A 435 5.07 -18.42 -10.36
N TRP A 436 4.20 -18.77 -11.32
CA TRP A 436 4.48 -18.68 -12.75
C TRP A 436 4.83 -17.25 -13.16
N SER A 437 4.03 -16.29 -12.71
CA SER A 437 4.23 -14.87 -12.94
C SER A 437 5.52 -14.36 -12.27
N ALA A 438 5.77 -14.76 -11.03
CA ALA A 438 6.96 -14.43 -10.27
C ALA A 438 8.28 -14.92 -10.91
N ARG A 439 8.20 -15.96 -11.75
CA ARG A 439 9.32 -16.45 -12.58
C ARG A 439 9.55 -15.63 -13.85
N GLY A 440 8.74 -14.61 -14.13
CA GLY A 440 8.78 -13.83 -15.37
C GLY A 440 8.34 -14.64 -16.60
N GLU A 441 7.67 -15.78 -16.40
CA GLU A 441 7.15 -16.60 -17.49
C GLU A 441 5.85 -16.01 -18.04
N SER A 442 5.58 -16.21 -19.34
CA SER A 442 4.43 -15.59 -20.01
C SER A 442 3.11 -16.01 -19.35
N ALA A 443 2.27 -15.04 -19.00
CA ALA A 443 0.91 -15.31 -18.53
C ALA A 443 0.03 -15.96 -19.63
N GLU A 444 0.38 -15.74 -20.90
CA GLU A 444 -0.26 -16.42 -22.03
C GLU A 444 0.08 -17.91 -22.04
N ASP A 445 1.38 -18.26 -21.91
CA ASP A 445 1.82 -19.66 -21.76
C ASP A 445 1.11 -20.33 -20.57
N TRP A 446 0.86 -19.60 -19.47
CA TRP A 446 0.11 -20.15 -18.34
C TRP A 446 -1.31 -20.52 -18.76
N LEU A 447 -2.02 -19.67 -19.51
CA LEU A 447 -3.40 -19.87 -19.95
C LEU A 447 -3.54 -20.97 -21.02
N ASP A 448 -2.56 -21.11 -21.91
CA ASP A 448 -2.55 -22.11 -22.97
C ASP A 448 -2.41 -23.55 -22.44
N GLU A 449 -1.81 -23.69 -21.26
CA GLU A 449 -1.69 -24.98 -20.61
C GLU A 449 -3.05 -25.52 -20.19
N SER A 450 -3.28 -26.82 -20.33
CA SER A 450 -4.62 -27.36 -20.05
C SER A 450 -4.99 -27.19 -18.57
N LYS A 451 -6.26 -26.84 -18.29
CA LYS A 451 -6.81 -26.77 -16.91
C LYS A 451 -6.52 -28.05 -16.13
N ALA A 452 -6.66 -29.21 -16.77
CA ALA A 452 -6.38 -30.52 -16.17
C ALA A 452 -4.90 -30.70 -15.75
N ARG A 453 -3.95 -30.11 -16.49
CA ARG A 453 -2.53 -30.13 -16.12
C ARG A 453 -2.25 -29.18 -14.97
N ARG A 454 -2.79 -27.94 -15.03
CA ARG A 454 -2.63 -26.94 -13.96
C ARG A 454 -3.20 -27.41 -12.63
N ALA A 455 -4.36 -28.08 -12.64
CA ALA A 455 -5.01 -28.63 -11.46
C ALA A 455 -4.21 -29.74 -10.75
N LYS A 456 -3.27 -30.39 -11.45
CA LYS A 456 -2.42 -31.46 -10.92
C LYS A 456 -1.05 -30.97 -10.44
N LEU A 457 -0.77 -29.67 -10.53
CA LEU A 457 0.52 -29.14 -10.07
C LEU A 457 0.63 -29.24 -8.54
N PRO A 458 1.81 -29.65 -8.02
CA PRO A 458 2.07 -29.61 -6.58
C PRO A 458 2.22 -28.15 -6.12
N TRP A 459 2.29 -27.94 -4.81
CA TRP A 459 2.68 -26.63 -4.29
C TRP A 459 4.05 -26.20 -4.83
N PRO A 460 4.19 -24.98 -5.35
CA PRO A 460 5.48 -24.48 -5.80
C PRO A 460 6.39 -24.13 -4.61
N PRO A 461 7.69 -23.89 -4.82
CA PRO A 461 8.65 -23.51 -3.78
C PRO A 461 8.42 -22.08 -3.26
N VAL A 462 7.31 -21.88 -2.54
CA VAL A 462 6.88 -20.65 -1.89
C VAL A 462 6.84 -20.89 -0.39
N LYS A 463 7.45 -19.98 0.38
CA LYS A 463 7.33 -19.89 1.83
C LYS A 463 6.43 -18.70 2.16
N ILE A 464 5.37 -18.96 2.91
CA ILE A 464 4.46 -17.92 3.42
C ILE A 464 4.95 -17.56 4.82
N VAL A 465 5.45 -16.34 4.99
CA VAL A 465 6.07 -15.85 6.22
C VAL A 465 5.05 -15.00 6.98
N PHE A 466 4.55 -15.53 8.10
CA PHE A 466 3.51 -14.91 8.92
C PHE A 466 3.80 -15.17 10.40
N PRO A 467 3.46 -14.26 11.34
CA PRO A 467 3.78 -14.49 12.75
C PRO A 467 2.95 -15.62 13.34
N SER A 468 3.63 -16.53 14.06
CA SER A 468 2.96 -17.51 14.91
C SER A 468 2.33 -16.82 16.13
N LEU A 469 1.35 -17.49 16.75
CA LEU A 469 0.79 -17.06 18.05
C LEU A 469 1.90 -16.88 19.10
N LYS A 470 2.87 -17.79 19.11
CA LYS A 470 4.04 -17.70 19.99
C LYS A 470 4.85 -16.43 19.71
N THR A 471 5.14 -16.14 18.44
CA THR A 471 5.84 -14.90 18.06
C THR A 471 5.09 -13.64 18.48
N VAL A 472 3.76 -13.63 18.37
CA VAL A 472 2.95 -12.51 18.86
C VAL A 472 3.07 -12.35 20.37
N ARG A 473 2.90 -13.44 21.14
CA ARG A 473 3.04 -13.43 22.61
C ARG A 473 4.43 -12.98 23.07
N ASP A 474 5.47 -13.40 22.35
CA ASP A 474 6.86 -13.08 22.67
C ASP A 474 7.27 -11.66 22.23
N SER A 475 6.44 -10.99 21.42
CA SER A 475 6.66 -9.61 20.99
C SER A 475 6.52 -8.62 22.15
N VAL A 476 7.12 -7.44 22.04
CA VAL A 476 7.11 -6.42 23.10
C VAL A 476 5.69 -6.01 23.53
N LEU A 477 4.75 -5.99 22.58
CA LEU A 477 3.36 -5.62 22.84
C LEU A 477 2.44 -6.83 23.07
N GLY A 478 2.99 -8.06 23.03
CA GLY A 478 2.22 -9.29 23.17
C GLY A 478 1.04 -9.37 22.20
N GLU A 479 -0.05 -9.99 22.66
CA GLU A 479 -1.30 -10.16 21.90
C GLU A 479 -1.97 -8.82 21.52
N LEU A 480 -1.85 -7.78 22.36
CA LEU A 480 -2.38 -6.44 22.06
C LEU A 480 -1.71 -5.79 20.85
N GLY A 481 -0.47 -6.17 20.53
CA GLY A 481 0.22 -5.75 19.31
C GLY A 481 -0.25 -6.47 18.04
N GLY A 482 -1.01 -7.57 18.19
CA GLY A 482 -1.43 -8.44 17.09
C GLY A 482 -2.57 -7.89 16.23
N GLY A 483 -3.20 -6.78 16.60
CA GLY A 483 -4.39 -6.23 15.91
C GLY A 483 -4.18 -5.74 14.47
N THR A 484 -2.95 -5.83 13.94
CA THR A 484 -2.60 -5.51 12.56
C THR A 484 -2.28 -6.75 11.72
N MET A 485 -2.34 -7.94 12.34
CA MET A 485 -2.08 -9.24 11.74
C MET A 485 -3.40 -10.01 11.60
N PHE A 486 -3.72 -10.44 10.39
CA PHE A 486 -5.03 -11.01 10.07
C PHE A 486 -4.92 -12.43 9.52
N CYS A 487 -5.42 -13.39 10.30
CA CYS A 487 -5.66 -14.77 9.89
C CYS A 487 -7.03 -15.19 10.40
N ARG A 488 -7.86 -15.74 9.52
CA ARG A 488 -9.16 -16.29 9.93
C ARG A 488 -9.02 -17.73 10.36
N THR A 489 -9.63 -18.05 11.50
CA THR A 489 -9.65 -19.40 12.07
C THR A 489 -10.24 -20.41 11.07
N ASN A 490 -11.41 -20.13 10.49
CA ASN A 490 -12.07 -21.03 9.54
C ASN A 490 -11.21 -21.35 8.31
N GLN A 491 -10.53 -20.34 7.76
CA GLN A 491 -9.65 -20.47 6.63
C GLN A 491 -8.41 -21.29 6.99
N TRP A 492 -7.79 -21.01 8.14
CA TRP A 492 -6.64 -21.77 8.63
C TRP A 492 -7.01 -23.22 8.95
N GLU A 493 -8.24 -23.49 9.40
CA GLU A 493 -8.74 -24.81 9.77
C GLU A 493 -9.26 -25.63 8.57
N ALA A 494 -9.44 -25.01 7.40
CA ALA A 494 -9.87 -25.71 6.19
C ALA A 494 -8.94 -26.89 5.84
N SER A 495 -9.52 -28.03 5.46
CA SER A 495 -8.79 -29.29 5.31
C SER A 495 -7.67 -29.24 4.25
N LYS A 496 -7.86 -28.46 3.20
CA LYS A 496 -6.90 -28.28 2.09
C LYS A 496 -5.97 -27.08 2.25
N PHE A 497 -6.04 -26.37 3.38
CA PHE A 497 -5.22 -25.18 3.59
C PHE A 497 -3.72 -25.55 3.67
N PRO A 498 -2.82 -24.85 2.94
CA PRO A 498 -1.40 -25.24 2.79
C PRO A 498 -0.53 -24.86 4.00
N ARG A 499 -0.82 -25.46 5.15
CA ARG A 499 -0.09 -25.19 6.41
C ARG A 499 1.40 -25.53 6.29
N GLU A 500 1.77 -26.47 5.43
CA GLU A 500 3.15 -26.89 5.17
C GLU A 500 4.03 -25.81 4.54
N LEU A 501 3.43 -24.76 3.97
CA LEU A 501 4.15 -23.61 3.38
C LEU A 501 4.51 -22.54 4.41
N PHE A 502 3.97 -22.62 5.63
CA PHE A 502 4.09 -21.55 6.63
C PHE A 502 5.42 -21.55 7.38
N HIS A 503 5.93 -20.34 7.55
CA HIS A 503 7.15 -20.02 8.27
C HIS A 503 6.91 -18.80 9.16
N ASP A 504 7.67 -18.71 10.24
CA ASP A 504 7.53 -17.70 11.27
C ASP A 504 8.14 -16.37 10.87
N SER A 505 7.40 -15.30 11.17
CA SER A 505 7.75 -13.92 10.83
C SER A 505 8.42 -13.24 12.01
N ASN A 506 9.72 -13.50 12.19
CA ASN A 506 10.51 -12.86 13.24
C ASN A 506 11.26 -11.66 12.66
N SER A 507 11.07 -10.47 13.23
CA SER A 507 11.80 -9.28 12.80
C SER A 507 13.31 -9.40 13.05
N THR A 508 14.13 -8.88 12.13
CA THR A 508 15.57 -8.66 12.34
C THR A 508 15.84 -7.44 13.22
N GLY A 509 14.85 -6.54 13.36
CA GLY A 509 14.95 -5.31 14.14
C GLY A 509 14.82 -5.53 15.64
N GLY A 510 14.18 -6.62 16.08
CA GLY A 510 14.00 -6.97 17.49
C GLY A 510 12.74 -7.79 17.72
N ARG A 511 12.20 -7.76 18.95
CA ARG A 511 10.94 -8.45 19.32
C ARG A 511 9.71 -7.64 18.95
N VAL A 512 9.65 -7.13 17.73
CA VAL A 512 8.52 -6.35 17.20
C VAL A 512 7.80 -7.12 16.09
N LEU A 513 6.49 -6.88 15.96
CA LEU A 513 5.72 -7.36 14.83
C LEU A 513 5.97 -6.48 13.60
N MET A 514 5.70 -7.04 12.42
CA MET A 514 5.96 -6.40 11.14
C MET A 514 4.67 -6.25 10.34
N HIS A 515 4.33 -5.00 10.01
CA HIS A 515 3.27 -4.67 9.05
C HIS A 515 3.81 -4.49 7.63
N THR A 516 5.06 -4.86 7.38
CA THR A 516 5.65 -4.94 6.05
C THR A 516 4.94 -5.97 5.17
N LYS A 517 5.03 -5.76 3.85
CA LYS A 517 4.75 -6.78 2.84
C LYS A 517 5.94 -6.83 1.89
N MET A 518 6.63 -7.95 1.90
CA MET A 518 7.88 -8.14 1.19
C MET A 518 7.91 -9.50 0.52
N ILE A 519 8.39 -9.54 -0.72
CA ILE A 519 8.69 -10.79 -1.39
C ILE A 519 10.18 -10.80 -1.69
N ILE A 520 10.88 -11.84 -1.24
CA ILE A 520 12.27 -12.09 -1.58
C ILE A 520 12.28 -13.36 -2.44
N ALA A 521 12.64 -13.21 -3.70
CA ALA A 521 12.69 -14.30 -4.66
C ALA A 521 14.13 -14.54 -5.09
N THR A 522 14.71 -15.68 -4.74
CA THR A 522 16.13 -15.99 -5.00
C THR A 522 16.28 -17.27 -5.82
N TYR A 523 17.19 -17.29 -6.77
CA TYR A 523 17.53 -18.51 -7.51
C TYR A 523 18.29 -19.47 -6.60
N ARG A 524 17.91 -20.74 -6.61
CA ARG A 524 18.65 -21.79 -5.90
C ARG A 524 19.91 -22.15 -6.69
N PRO A 525 21.06 -22.29 -6.03
CA PRO A 525 22.24 -22.86 -6.66
C PRO A 525 21.89 -24.24 -7.22
N LYS A 526 22.18 -24.49 -8.50
CA LYS A 526 22.16 -25.85 -9.02
C LYS A 526 23.23 -26.61 -8.24
N ARG A 527 22.85 -27.66 -7.50
CA ARG A 527 23.83 -28.56 -6.88
C ARG A 527 24.73 -29.06 -8.00
N SER A 528 26.01 -28.65 -8.01
CA SER A 528 27.01 -29.26 -8.87
C SER A 528 27.08 -30.74 -8.48
N ILE A 529 26.83 -31.63 -9.44
CA ILE A 529 26.96 -33.08 -9.26
C ILE A 529 28.45 -33.50 -9.28
N PHE A 530 29.39 -32.53 -9.36
CA PHE A 530 30.84 -32.75 -9.39
C PHE A 530 31.58 -32.27 -8.14
N GLU A 531 31.01 -32.49 -6.95
CA GLU A 531 31.80 -32.61 -5.72
C GLU A 531 31.77 -34.06 -5.24
N THR A 532 32.29 -34.96 -6.07
CA THR A 532 32.69 -36.29 -5.63
C THR A 532 34.16 -36.52 -5.99
N SER A 533 34.92 -36.81 -4.94
CA SER A 533 36.24 -37.45 -4.91
C SER A 533 37.42 -36.75 -5.58
N SER A 534 38.31 -36.16 -4.76
CA SER A 534 39.77 -36.31 -4.93
C SER A 534 40.55 -35.82 -3.70
N GLN A 535 40.48 -36.58 -2.60
CA GLN A 535 41.64 -36.74 -1.73
C GLN A 535 42.26 -38.10 -2.07
N SER A 536 43.21 -38.10 -3.00
CA SER A 536 44.17 -39.18 -3.16
C SER A 536 45.50 -38.58 -3.59
N ASN A 537 46.49 -38.69 -2.71
CA ASN A 537 47.90 -38.44 -2.96
C ASN A 537 48.36 -39.12 -4.26
N GLY A 538 49.01 -38.37 -5.14
CA GLY A 538 49.59 -38.90 -6.38
C GLY A 538 50.64 -37.95 -6.95
N LYS A 539 51.88 -38.44 -6.95
CA LYS A 539 53.13 -37.79 -7.35
C LYS A 539 53.10 -37.18 -8.76
N GLY A 540 53.88 -36.12 -8.92
CA GLY A 540 53.98 -35.32 -10.13
C GLY A 540 54.45 -36.04 -11.38
N LYS A 541 54.11 -35.42 -12.50
CA LYS A 541 54.85 -35.50 -13.75
C LYS A 541 54.54 -34.25 -14.56
N GLU A 542 55.55 -33.40 -14.70
CA GLU A 542 55.61 -32.33 -15.71
C GLU A 542 55.44 -32.93 -17.10
N LEU A 543 54.72 -32.22 -17.96
CA LEU A 543 54.93 -32.19 -19.41
C LEU A 543 54.38 -30.85 -19.94
N SER A 544 55.31 -30.06 -20.47
CA SER A 544 55.11 -28.87 -21.30
C SER A 544 54.28 -29.20 -22.55
N ASP A 545 53.47 -28.26 -23.04
CA ASP A 545 53.88 -27.38 -24.14
C ASP A 545 52.72 -26.47 -24.63
N SER A 546 53.14 -25.36 -25.26
CA SER A 546 52.40 -24.43 -26.11
C SER A 546 51.51 -23.37 -25.46
N GLU A 547 52.10 -22.18 -25.41
CA GLU A 547 51.48 -20.88 -25.24
C GLU A 547 50.44 -20.60 -26.34
N THR A 548 49.27 -20.15 -25.93
CA THR A 548 48.46 -19.22 -26.73
C THR A 548 47.70 -18.37 -25.74
N GLU A 549 48.22 -17.17 -25.47
CA GLU A 549 47.46 -16.07 -24.85
C GLU A 549 46.32 -15.68 -25.80
N PRO A 550 45.06 -15.65 -25.36
CA PRO A 550 44.12 -14.67 -25.84
C PRO A 550 44.10 -13.51 -24.85
N GLU A 551 44.40 -12.36 -25.43
CA GLU A 551 44.14 -11.01 -24.98
C GLU A 551 43.11 -10.90 -23.86
N SER A 552 43.51 -10.18 -22.81
CA SER A 552 42.65 -9.68 -21.75
C SER A 552 41.56 -8.79 -22.34
N ASP A 553 40.46 -9.39 -22.76
CA ASP A 553 39.18 -8.71 -22.70
C ASP A 553 38.92 -8.44 -21.22
N ASP A 554 38.85 -7.16 -20.86
CA ASP A 554 38.27 -6.71 -19.60
C ASP A 554 36.83 -7.26 -19.53
N ILE A 555 36.68 -8.49 -19.05
CA ILE A 555 35.39 -9.05 -18.66
C ILE A 555 34.95 -8.20 -17.48
N GLU A 556 34.17 -7.15 -17.75
CA GLU A 556 33.24 -6.62 -16.76
C GLU A 556 32.50 -7.84 -16.21
N ILE A 557 32.84 -8.23 -14.98
CA ILE A 557 32.12 -9.26 -14.25
C ILE A 557 30.73 -8.67 -14.00
N GLN A 558 29.85 -8.85 -14.97
CA GLN A 558 28.46 -8.51 -14.84
C GLN A 558 27.91 -9.53 -13.84
N ASN A 559 27.88 -9.13 -12.56
CA ASN A 559 27.32 -9.96 -11.50
C ASN A 559 25.86 -10.23 -11.86
N ASP A 560 25.58 -11.43 -12.37
CA ASP A 560 24.24 -11.87 -12.68
C ASP A 560 23.37 -11.76 -11.43
N PRO A 561 22.16 -11.16 -11.51
CA PRO A 561 21.26 -11.11 -10.38
C PRO A 561 20.96 -12.50 -9.84
N ILE A 562 21.02 -12.64 -8.52
CA ILE A 562 20.66 -13.87 -7.79
C ILE A 562 19.16 -13.95 -7.52
N GLY A 563 18.39 -12.95 -7.94
CA GLY A 563 16.95 -12.88 -7.70
C GLY A 563 16.38 -11.48 -7.82
N TRP A 564 15.22 -11.27 -7.20
CA TRP A 564 14.56 -9.97 -7.08
C TRP A 564 13.83 -9.84 -5.75
N ALA A 565 13.59 -8.60 -5.34
CA ALA A 565 12.73 -8.31 -4.21
C ALA A 565 11.59 -7.38 -4.60
N TYR A 566 10.46 -7.54 -3.90
CA TYR A 566 9.32 -6.65 -3.95
C TYR A 566 9.05 -6.06 -2.54
N VAL A 567 8.66 -4.80 -2.49
CA VAL A 567 8.19 -4.12 -1.27
C VAL A 567 7.00 -3.22 -1.62
N GLY A 568 5.92 -3.28 -0.82
CA GLY A 568 4.76 -2.42 -1.02
C GLY A 568 3.59 -2.78 -0.13
N SER A 569 2.37 -2.57 -0.61
CA SER A 569 1.16 -2.79 0.18
C SER A 569 0.53 -4.18 0.01
N HIS A 570 0.88 -4.92 -1.05
CA HIS A 570 0.26 -6.19 -1.40
C HIS A 570 0.50 -7.26 -0.35
N ASN A 571 -0.53 -7.68 0.40
CA ASN A 571 -0.46 -8.98 1.07
C ASN A 571 -0.38 -10.09 0.01
N PHE A 572 0.14 -11.26 0.39
CA PHE A 572 0.21 -12.40 -0.51
C PHE A 572 -1.17 -13.04 -0.65
N THR A 573 -2.09 -12.40 -1.39
CA THR A 573 -3.47 -12.86 -1.52
C THR A 573 -3.99 -12.71 -2.96
N PRO A 574 -4.96 -13.54 -3.38
CA PRO A 574 -5.66 -13.35 -4.65
C PRO A 574 -6.32 -11.97 -4.77
N SER A 575 -6.89 -11.46 -3.68
CA SER A 575 -7.54 -10.13 -3.67
C SER A 575 -6.57 -8.98 -3.98
N ALA A 576 -5.32 -9.07 -3.53
CA ALA A 576 -4.29 -8.07 -3.76
C ALA A 576 -3.62 -8.21 -5.13
N TRP A 577 -3.33 -9.45 -5.56
CA TRP A 577 -2.54 -9.70 -6.78
C TRP A 577 -3.37 -10.04 -8.01
N GLY A 578 -4.62 -10.46 -7.83
CA GLY A 578 -5.57 -10.86 -8.86
C GLY A 578 -5.58 -12.35 -9.18
N THR A 579 -6.60 -12.74 -9.96
CA THR A 579 -6.81 -14.08 -10.50
C THR A 579 -6.97 -14.01 -12.03
N LEU A 580 -6.15 -14.78 -12.75
CA LEU A 580 -6.12 -14.82 -14.20
C LEU A 580 -7.03 -15.94 -14.72
N SER A 581 -7.81 -15.61 -15.74
CA SER A 581 -8.79 -16.51 -16.35
C SER A 581 -8.93 -16.23 -17.85
N GLY A 582 -9.84 -16.95 -18.51
CA GLY A 582 -10.04 -16.86 -19.95
C GLY A 582 -9.10 -17.77 -20.74
N SER A 583 -8.61 -17.27 -21.88
CA SER A 583 -7.68 -17.97 -22.76
C SER A 583 -6.52 -17.06 -23.16
N GLY A 584 -5.46 -17.61 -23.77
CA GLY A 584 -4.36 -16.80 -24.31
C GLY A 584 -4.83 -15.69 -25.26
N PHE A 585 -5.91 -15.93 -26.02
CA PHE A 585 -6.50 -14.94 -26.92
C PHE A 585 -7.40 -13.91 -26.21
N ASN A 586 -8.21 -14.36 -25.24
CA ASN A 586 -9.15 -13.52 -24.49
C ASN A 586 -8.85 -13.59 -22.98
N PRO A 587 -7.74 -12.98 -22.51
CA PRO A 587 -7.35 -13.03 -21.11
C PRO A 587 -8.19 -12.07 -20.27
N VAL A 588 -8.50 -12.49 -19.04
CA VAL A 588 -9.20 -11.67 -18.05
C VAL A 588 -8.48 -11.79 -16.71
N LEU A 589 -8.08 -10.66 -16.14
CA LEU A 589 -7.54 -10.57 -14.79
C LEU A 589 -8.54 -9.84 -13.90
N ASN A 590 -9.01 -10.50 -12.84
CA ASN A 590 -9.84 -9.87 -11.81
C ASN A 590 -8.98 -9.47 -10.62
N VAL A 591 -9.08 -8.22 -10.19
CA VAL A 591 -8.35 -7.68 -9.04
C VAL A 591 -9.34 -7.02 -8.10
N VAL A 592 -9.27 -7.33 -6.81
CA VAL A 592 -10.24 -6.82 -5.82
C VAL A 592 -9.75 -5.52 -5.17
N ASN A 593 -8.44 -5.42 -4.87
CA ASN A 593 -7.87 -4.29 -4.14
C ASN A 593 -7.06 -3.35 -5.02
N TYR A 594 -6.96 -2.08 -4.60
CA TYR A 594 -5.88 -1.20 -5.05
C TYR A 594 -4.66 -1.41 -4.18
N GLU A 595 -3.53 -1.75 -4.79
CA GLU A 595 -2.27 -2.00 -4.10
C GLU A 595 -1.12 -1.38 -4.90
N LEU A 596 -0.01 -1.05 -4.25
CA LEU A 596 1.14 -0.45 -4.92
C LEU A 596 2.42 -0.92 -4.26
N GLY A 597 3.40 -1.29 -5.08
CA GLY A 597 4.74 -1.60 -4.61
C GLY A 597 5.78 -1.43 -5.71
N ILE A 598 7.03 -1.70 -5.34
CA ILE A 598 8.18 -1.65 -6.22
C ILE A 598 8.84 -3.02 -6.29
N VAL A 599 9.50 -3.31 -7.42
CA VAL A 599 10.33 -4.50 -7.60
C VAL A 599 11.70 -4.11 -8.18
N PHE A 600 12.75 -4.81 -7.76
CA PHE A 600 14.13 -4.54 -8.16
C PHE A 600 15.01 -5.81 -8.05
N PRO A 601 16.12 -5.90 -8.81
CA PRO A 601 17.02 -7.06 -8.77
C PRO A 601 17.81 -7.13 -7.46
N LEU A 602 18.23 -8.34 -7.10
CA LEU A 602 19.17 -8.62 -6.01
C LEU A 602 20.43 -9.22 -6.61
N TYR A 603 21.60 -8.69 -6.28
CA TYR A 603 22.87 -9.13 -6.89
C TYR A 603 23.69 -10.07 -6.01
N ASP A 604 23.56 -9.95 -4.68
CA ASP A 604 24.30 -10.77 -3.74
C ASP A 604 23.54 -11.00 -2.42
N ALA A 605 24.14 -11.76 -1.52
CA ALA A 605 23.55 -12.02 -0.20
C ALA A 605 23.36 -10.74 0.64
N LYS A 606 24.22 -9.72 0.46
CA LYS A 606 24.13 -8.45 1.19
C LYS A 606 22.90 -7.66 0.75
N ASP A 607 22.55 -7.70 -0.53
CA ASP A 607 21.30 -7.14 -1.03
C ASP A 607 20.09 -7.80 -0.38
N VAL A 608 20.10 -9.12 -0.28
CA VAL A 608 18.99 -9.86 0.34
C VAL A 608 18.88 -9.51 1.83
N GLU A 609 20.00 -9.48 2.54
CA GLU A 609 20.07 -9.08 3.94
C GLU A 609 19.61 -7.65 4.12
N ARG A 610 20.06 -6.71 3.29
CA ARG A 610 19.69 -5.29 3.33
C ARG A 610 18.19 -5.10 3.21
N VAL A 611 17.55 -5.78 2.27
CA VAL A 611 16.12 -5.64 1.97
C VAL A 611 15.22 -6.32 3.01
N SER A 612 15.63 -7.47 3.55
CA SER A 612 14.77 -8.24 4.44
C SER A 612 14.54 -7.58 5.81
N CYS A 613 13.29 -7.47 6.24
CA CYS A 613 12.96 -7.10 7.63
C CYS A 613 12.81 -8.32 8.55
N PHE A 614 12.78 -9.55 8.00
CA PHE A 614 12.55 -10.78 8.75
C PHE A 614 13.79 -11.66 8.79
N LYS A 615 13.95 -12.46 9.84
CA LYS A 615 15.10 -13.36 10.01
C LYS A 615 15.11 -14.41 8.90
N ARG A 616 16.27 -14.57 8.26
CA ARG A 616 16.49 -15.54 7.19
C ARG A 616 17.56 -16.57 7.58
N PRO A 617 17.39 -17.86 7.23
CA PRO A 617 16.16 -18.44 6.67
C PRO A 617 15.01 -18.37 7.69
N ALA A 618 13.78 -18.09 7.21
CA ALA A 618 12.62 -18.08 8.09
C ALA A 618 12.40 -19.46 8.72
N ARG A 619 12.08 -19.50 10.02
CA ARG A 619 11.85 -20.76 10.75
C ARG A 619 10.55 -21.41 10.25
N LYS A 620 10.60 -22.66 9.80
CA LYS A 620 9.39 -23.37 9.39
C LYS A 620 8.46 -23.60 10.60
N TYR A 621 7.15 -23.49 10.38
CA TYR A 621 6.17 -23.90 11.39
C TYR A 621 6.31 -25.40 11.69
N VAL A 622 6.23 -25.75 12.97
CA VAL A 622 6.18 -27.12 13.45
C VAL A 622 4.73 -27.56 13.50
N SER A 623 4.39 -28.57 12.70
CA SER A 623 3.02 -29.11 12.64
C SER A 623 2.53 -29.55 14.02
N GLY A 624 1.29 -29.19 14.37
CA GLY A 624 0.68 -29.49 15.66
C GLY A 624 1.15 -28.63 16.84
N GLN A 625 2.21 -27.83 16.68
CA GLN A 625 2.73 -26.93 17.72
C GLN A 625 2.49 -25.46 17.37
N ASP A 626 2.94 -25.04 16.19
CA ASP A 626 2.76 -23.68 15.73
C ASP A 626 1.38 -23.49 15.11
N ARG A 627 0.74 -22.37 15.46
CA ARG A 627 -0.45 -21.84 14.81
C ARG A 627 -0.21 -20.37 14.48
N PRO A 628 -0.82 -19.84 13.41
CA PRO A 628 -0.76 -18.41 13.15
C PRO A 628 -1.45 -17.65 14.28
N TRP A 629 -1.10 -16.38 14.42
CA TRP A 629 -1.95 -15.46 15.15
C TRP A 629 -3.34 -15.34 14.52
N GLU A 630 -4.39 -15.49 15.31
CA GLU A 630 -5.80 -15.38 14.88
C GLU A 630 -6.51 -14.33 15.75
N GLU A 631 -7.12 -13.31 15.11
CA GLU A 631 -7.74 -12.16 15.79
C GLU A 631 -8.88 -12.57 16.75
N SER A 632 -9.55 -13.69 16.47
CA SER A 632 -10.61 -14.25 17.32
C SER A 632 -10.15 -14.56 18.75
N GLN A 633 -8.84 -14.61 19.02
CA GLN A 633 -8.29 -14.79 20.36
C GLN A 633 -8.31 -13.51 21.20
N LEU A 634 -8.18 -12.32 20.59
CA LEU A 634 -8.39 -11.03 21.29
C LEU A 634 -9.85 -10.86 21.70
N LEU A 635 -10.78 -11.20 20.78
CA LEU A 635 -12.22 -11.04 20.99
C LEU A 635 -12.76 -11.98 22.09
N ARG A 636 -12.18 -13.16 22.27
CA ARG A 636 -12.56 -14.09 23.35
C ARG A 636 -12.15 -13.56 24.73
N GLN A 637 -10.96 -12.99 24.86
CA GLN A 637 -10.49 -12.42 26.13
C GLN A 637 -11.28 -11.16 26.53
N SER A 638 -11.73 -10.36 25.56
CA SER A 638 -12.59 -9.18 25.84
C SER A 638 -14.04 -9.53 26.19
N GLN A 639 -14.47 -10.78 25.97
CA GLN A 639 -15.79 -11.27 26.38
C GLN A 639 -15.74 -12.01 27.73
N GLU A 640 -14.56 -12.44 28.17
CA GLU A 640 -14.32 -13.11 29.45
C GLU A 640 -13.89 -12.14 30.58
N MET A 641 -13.53 -10.89 30.23
CA MET A 641 -13.34 -9.75 31.15
C MET A 641 -14.55 -8.83 31.12
#